data_AF-A0A1W6MLH4-F1
#
_entry.id   AF-A0A1W6MLH4-F1
#
_cell.length_a   1.000
_cell.length_b   1.000
_cell.length_c   1.000
_cell.angle_alpha   90.00
_cell.angle_beta   90.00
_cell.angle_gamma   90.00
#
_symmetry.space_group_name_H-M   'P 1'
#
loop_
_entity.id
_entity.type
_entity.pdbx_description
1 polymer ?
#
loop_
_entity_poly.entity_id
_entity_poly.type
_entity_poly.pdbx_seq_one_letter_code
_entity_poly.pdbx_strand_id
1 'polypeptide(L)'
;MKKLMTTIMLLTAMLLMAQNNDYASRMDHIFKNIDPNKVTTGYLKDFGIRFVNMELADGSINTTNAVSKSEFIGLYNSLYTMRVGNTAAGMLSPQAFKSNLNDQIDNSNVDVLLGVQHYEYQQYKENAYSNGDVSVINEQIYDRNGRNPYEVKKVFASTVLNNDIRGSFFTFRLPSALIYSNINLSIEGVKIDFNDGLGFRSIELDADVVVNYSSGGEKDIKVEFIYDNGLSIKSHSQLKVDYVNPNTTLDFDGNGLFWNRQLVTGAAWQGASASGRVTIELAPGRTQITKPLIVVEGFDPEGSFIYDDLINGSGVGGFDISIDDTGTALNEAIEDEDYDLVFIDYVNGTDFIQRNALMVEEVIRQVNDLKTGTEKNAVLGISMGGLVARYALRDMEINGETHETKLYISHDSPHQGANVPLSVQALVRHLVGEQISLPVFFSLININIADLDDLSDDQLSETLAILESPAAQQMLIYQINGTGQGLSHPSSTLHDSFLTEYQNLGYPQQDNIRNIAITNSTDCGTQLDYEPLADLIKANEKIDLPFFLTNIGLAIANGLSLNPGRVLSSLLSTNTDIKAEFTCKALPSQQIERIYKGKVFIKKTILGLFTVEEHFIDQGAFYSTNDMLALDSSNGGIYDINAFATLPAELDDYVLQTRFSFIPVYSSLDVGEGNVVIDPIDLFKRYDATMPPPAPKNIPFDNFHANPLISQAHTQFTLQNGNWLIDELSDNPSVESCALACEIKDWEITGPDEFCDRAIFSVPAGAPEYNWNYPGIITTPDPSLPNVVEVQEWLNGNHTLSVNFGDYPDCGVTAADTRISKNVWAGVPKSGGDLIEVTHGFAVLGLYPPSHTYCDVQAFSLINVPFPEQVDYLEWEYLEGNAAWDGNARSGTSLREVVFFPECDETVRFRIRYVNDCGPGEWTEYTVNLDVCGTNCAPPPPSGADSINFRIFPNPADDDMFIDKKDESLWTFMGLCNDQILDPSGEPYCNYYVWVVIYDDSSNTVMNVSHRLGDTLDVSGLSPGNYFMQISHGSNQMETVQIVIQ
;
A
#
# COMPACT_ATOMS: atom_id res chain seq x y z
N MET A 1 -40.71 44.53 -6.64
CA MET A 1 -40.29 43.29 -5.93
C MET A 1 -39.39 42.41 -6.79
N LYS A 2 -39.75 42.03 -8.03
CA LYS A 2 -38.85 41.24 -8.91
C LYS A 2 -37.48 41.90 -9.17
N LYS A 3 -37.41 43.22 -9.46
CA LYS A 3 -36.14 43.96 -9.61
C LYS A 3 -35.35 44.21 -8.32
N LEU A 4 -35.95 43.98 -7.13
CA LEU A 4 -35.23 44.11 -5.85
C LEU A 4 -34.68 42.75 -5.40
N MET A 5 -35.36 41.65 -5.75
CA MET A 5 -34.86 40.28 -5.57
C MET A 5 -33.72 39.93 -6.52
N THR A 6 -33.70 40.43 -7.77
CA THR A 6 -32.56 40.20 -8.68
C THR A 6 -31.31 40.96 -8.23
N THR A 7 -31.46 42.18 -7.72
CA THR A 7 -30.31 42.97 -7.20
C THR A 7 -29.84 42.46 -5.84
N ILE A 8 -30.73 41.93 -4.99
CA ILE A 8 -30.32 41.25 -3.75
C ILE A 8 -29.72 39.88 -4.04
N MET A 9 -30.19 39.11 -5.04
CA MET A 9 -29.54 37.87 -5.48
C MET A 9 -28.19 38.11 -6.15
N LEU A 10 -28.03 39.19 -6.93
CA LEU A 10 -26.72 39.59 -7.45
C LEU A 10 -25.81 40.14 -6.35
N LEU A 11 -26.32 40.86 -5.34
CA LEU A 11 -25.52 41.27 -4.18
C LEU A 11 -25.20 40.09 -3.25
N THR A 12 -26.07 39.10 -3.09
CA THR A 12 -25.74 37.87 -2.34
C THR A 12 -24.84 36.92 -3.13
N ALA A 13 -24.89 36.93 -4.46
CA ALA A 13 -23.90 36.24 -5.30
C ALA A 13 -22.55 36.97 -5.30
N MET A 14 -22.54 38.31 -5.24
CA MET A 14 -21.32 39.11 -5.03
C MET A 14 -20.82 39.09 -3.58
N LEU A 15 -21.65 38.69 -2.60
CA LEU A 15 -21.25 38.47 -1.20
C LEU A 15 -20.92 37.00 -0.90
N LEU A 16 -21.26 36.07 -1.80
CA LEU A 16 -20.81 34.66 -1.77
C LEU A 16 -19.54 34.42 -2.60
N MET A 17 -19.11 35.42 -3.40
CA MET A 17 -17.73 35.56 -3.84
C MET A 17 -17.00 36.55 -2.93
N ALA A 18 -17.04 36.30 -1.62
CA ALA A 18 -15.95 36.77 -0.76
C ALA A 18 -14.75 35.85 -1.04
N GLN A 19 -14.17 35.97 -2.24
CA GLN A 19 -12.87 35.38 -2.54
C GLN A 19 -11.89 35.93 -1.51
N ASN A 20 -11.13 35.05 -0.89
CA ASN A 20 -10.31 35.34 0.27
C ASN A 20 -9.22 36.38 -0.09
N ASN A 21 -9.52 37.66 0.10
CA ASN A 21 -8.61 38.79 -0.14
C ASN A 21 -7.53 38.92 0.94
N ASP A 22 -7.47 37.97 1.90
CA ASP A 22 -6.59 38.03 3.07
C ASP A 22 -5.11 38.00 2.65
N TYR A 23 -4.74 37.15 1.68
CA TYR A 23 -3.36 37.11 1.17
C TYR A 23 -2.94 38.41 0.49
N ALA A 24 -3.74 38.89 -0.47
CA ALA A 24 -3.43 40.11 -1.20
C ALA A 24 -3.35 41.32 -0.25
N SER A 25 -4.31 41.45 0.67
CA SER A 25 -4.35 42.53 1.67
C SER A 25 -3.14 42.48 2.61
N ARG A 26 -2.72 41.28 3.01
CA ARG A 26 -1.57 41.08 3.90
C ARG A 26 -0.26 41.42 3.21
N MET A 27 -0.07 40.97 1.96
CA MET A 27 1.09 41.32 1.15
C MET A 27 1.13 42.83 0.86
N ASP A 28 -0.01 43.46 0.59
CA ASP A 28 -0.12 44.92 0.45
C ASP A 28 0.32 45.66 1.71
N HIS A 29 -0.12 45.19 2.88
CA HIS A 29 0.28 45.75 4.16
C HIS A 29 1.80 45.65 4.35
N ILE A 30 2.37 44.48 4.08
CA ILE A 30 3.81 44.22 4.24
C ILE A 30 4.65 45.11 3.33
N PHE A 31 4.31 45.19 2.05
CA PHE A 31 5.11 45.89 1.03
C PHE A 31 4.72 47.36 0.83
N LYS A 32 3.77 47.87 1.62
CA LYS A 32 3.20 49.23 1.49
C LYS A 32 4.22 50.35 1.31
N ASN A 33 5.39 50.27 1.96
CA ASN A 33 6.36 51.36 2.04
C ASN A 33 7.68 51.07 1.30
N ILE A 34 7.70 50.10 0.37
CA ILE A 34 8.84 49.91 -0.53
C ILE A 34 8.91 51.02 -1.59
N ASP A 35 10.09 51.26 -2.16
CA ASP A 35 10.26 52.17 -3.29
C ASP A 35 10.25 51.38 -4.61
N PRO A 36 9.15 51.38 -5.39
CA PRO A 36 9.04 50.59 -6.61
C PRO A 36 10.06 51.00 -7.68
N ASN A 37 10.65 52.20 -7.60
CA ASN A 37 11.69 52.63 -8.56
C ASN A 37 13.03 51.90 -8.34
N LYS A 38 13.24 51.30 -7.15
CA LYS A 38 14.41 50.46 -6.88
C LYS A 38 14.27 49.04 -7.43
N VAL A 39 13.04 48.65 -7.80
CA VAL A 39 12.75 47.41 -8.55
C VAL A 39 12.85 47.70 -10.05
N THR A 40 14.09 47.94 -10.51
CA THR A 40 14.43 48.28 -11.89
C THR A 40 14.00 47.25 -12.94
N THR A 41 13.89 45.97 -12.59
CA THR A 41 13.40 44.93 -13.53
C THR A 41 11.88 44.95 -13.68
N GLY A 42 11.17 45.59 -12.75
CA GLY A 42 9.72 45.50 -12.63
C GLY A 42 9.21 44.22 -11.98
N TYR A 43 10.08 43.31 -11.55
CA TYR A 43 9.73 42.02 -10.94
C TYR A 43 10.42 41.85 -9.58
N LEU A 44 9.67 41.60 -8.51
CA LEU A 44 10.15 41.34 -7.15
C LEU A 44 9.66 39.98 -6.63
N LYS A 45 10.58 39.02 -6.45
CA LYS A 45 10.30 37.64 -6.03
C LYS A 45 9.58 37.55 -4.68
N ASP A 46 10.00 38.37 -3.73
CA ASP A 46 9.47 38.40 -2.37
C ASP A 46 8.01 38.88 -2.32
N PHE A 47 7.57 39.62 -3.34
CA PHE A 47 6.23 40.16 -3.45
C PHE A 47 5.26 39.21 -4.15
N GLY A 48 5.73 38.51 -5.20
CA GLY A 48 4.92 37.55 -5.95
C GLY A 48 4.82 36.16 -5.30
N ILE A 49 4.06 35.29 -5.93
CA ILE A 49 3.87 33.88 -5.57
C ILE A 49 4.77 33.04 -6.48
N ARG A 50 5.53 32.11 -5.89
CA ARG A 50 6.30 31.12 -6.64
C ARG A 50 5.45 29.87 -6.83
N PHE A 51 5.06 29.59 -8.07
CA PHE A 51 4.45 28.34 -8.48
C PHE A 51 5.49 27.25 -8.75
N VAL A 52 6.76 27.63 -8.88
CA VAL A 52 7.90 26.76 -9.20
C VAL A 52 9.18 27.33 -8.58
N ASN A 53 10.20 26.49 -8.42
CA ASN A 53 11.56 26.81 -8.00
C ASN A 53 12.32 27.57 -9.10
N MET A 54 12.07 28.87 -9.18
CA MET A 54 12.70 29.74 -10.18
C MET A 54 14.23 29.74 -10.10
N GLU A 55 14.78 29.48 -8.93
CA GLU A 55 16.21 29.45 -8.67
C GLU A 55 16.96 28.32 -9.40
N LEU A 56 16.26 27.25 -9.82
CA LEU A 56 16.86 26.16 -10.59
C LEU A 56 16.96 26.48 -12.09
N ALA A 57 16.16 27.41 -12.59
CA ALA A 57 16.18 27.86 -13.99
C ALA A 57 17.19 29.00 -14.20
N ASP A 58 18.38 28.93 -13.60
CA ASP A 58 19.36 30.02 -13.58
C ASP A 58 20.17 30.18 -14.88
N GLY A 59 19.82 29.43 -15.92
CA GLY A 59 20.53 29.44 -17.20
C GLY A 59 21.77 28.56 -17.26
N SER A 60 21.90 27.62 -16.33
CA SER A 60 22.80 26.48 -16.39
C SER A 60 22.01 25.16 -16.48
N ILE A 61 22.64 24.11 -17.00
CA ILE A 61 22.05 22.75 -17.06
C ILE A 61 22.66 21.91 -15.96
N ASN A 62 21.83 21.19 -15.22
CA ASN A 62 22.19 20.14 -14.29
C ASN A 62 21.21 18.95 -14.44
N THR A 63 21.38 17.89 -13.65
CA THR A 63 20.57 16.68 -13.79
C THR A 63 19.14 16.79 -13.24
N THR A 64 18.80 17.88 -12.56
CA THR A 64 17.53 18.02 -11.83
C THR A 64 16.71 19.23 -12.25
N ASN A 65 17.12 19.95 -13.30
CA ASN A 65 16.48 21.20 -13.73
C ASN A 65 15.95 21.18 -15.18
N ALA A 66 15.56 20.00 -15.66
CA ALA A 66 14.86 19.84 -16.92
C ALA A 66 13.47 20.49 -16.82
N VAL A 67 13.05 21.25 -17.82
CA VAL A 67 11.82 22.04 -17.75
C VAL A 67 10.71 21.36 -18.56
N SER A 68 9.67 20.90 -17.87
CA SER A 68 8.44 20.44 -18.52
C SER A 68 7.58 21.61 -19.03
N LYS A 69 6.59 21.33 -19.89
CA LYS A 69 5.59 22.33 -20.32
C LYS A 69 4.87 22.97 -19.11
N SER A 70 4.48 22.16 -18.12
CA SER A 70 3.82 22.63 -16.90
C SER A 70 4.72 23.56 -16.07
N GLU A 71 6.00 23.24 -15.95
CA GLU A 71 6.97 24.08 -15.23
C GLU A 71 7.30 25.37 -15.99
N PHE A 72 7.36 25.31 -17.32
CA PHE A 72 7.51 26.49 -18.17
C PHE A 72 6.35 27.48 -17.96
N ILE A 73 5.11 26.98 -17.95
CA ILE A 73 3.92 27.79 -17.64
C ILE A 73 3.99 28.34 -16.20
N GLY A 74 4.35 27.49 -15.23
CA GLY A 74 4.52 27.88 -13.81
C GLY A 74 5.57 28.97 -13.60
N LEU A 75 6.69 28.93 -14.33
CA LEU A 75 7.72 29.97 -14.28
C LEU A 75 7.18 31.30 -14.80
N TYR A 76 6.48 31.29 -15.94
CA TYR A 76 5.86 32.49 -16.51
C TYR A 76 4.82 33.10 -15.54
N ASN A 77 3.98 32.27 -14.94
CA ASN A 77 2.97 32.69 -13.98
C ASN A 77 3.58 33.24 -12.69
N SER A 78 4.67 32.64 -12.22
CA SER A 78 5.43 33.17 -11.06
C SER A 78 5.92 34.59 -11.35
N LEU A 79 6.57 34.82 -12.49
CA LEU A 79 7.02 36.14 -12.93
C LEU A 79 5.85 37.14 -13.05
N TYR A 80 4.70 36.71 -13.55
CA TYR A 80 3.53 37.58 -13.70
C TYR A 80 3.03 38.13 -12.36
N THR A 81 3.07 37.33 -11.29
CA THR A 81 2.67 37.77 -9.93
C THR A 81 3.73 38.64 -9.25
N MET A 82 4.98 38.59 -9.69
CA MET A 82 6.09 39.36 -9.11
C MET A 82 6.11 40.82 -9.53
N ARG A 83 5.18 41.26 -10.40
CA ARG A 83 5.26 42.60 -10.97
C ARG A 83 5.06 43.69 -9.92
N VAL A 84 5.96 44.68 -9.91
CA VAL A 84 5.91 45.85 -9.04
C VAL A 84 6.11 47.11 -9.88
N GLY A 85 5.27 48.12 -9.66
CA GLY A 85 5.28 49.35 -10.44
C GLY A 85 4.86 49.15 -11.90
N ASN A 86 5.32 50.03 -12.79
CA ASN A 86 4.87 50.05 -14.20
C ASN A 86 5.87 49.45 -15.20
N THR A 87 7.10 49.10 -14.77
CA THR A 87 8.16 48.63 -15.68
C THR A 87 7.78 47.34 -16.40
N ALA A 88 7.08 46.42 -15.71
CA ALA A 88 6.65 45.14 -16.24
C ALA A 88 5.17 45.12 -16.74
N ALA A 89 4.56 46.30 -16.94
CA ALA A 89 3.14 46.39 -17.31
C ALA A 89 2.80 45.76 -18.68
N GLY A 90 3.80 45.60 -19.56
CA GLY A 90 3.63 45.02 -20.89
C GLY A 90 3.66 43.49 -20.96
N MET A 91 3.89 42.78 -19.84
CA MET A 91 3.86 41.31 -19.82
C MET A 91 2.44 40.80 -20.13
N LEU A 92 2.33 39.83 -21.04
CA LEU A 92 1.04 39.23 -21.42
C LEU A 92 0.38 38.59 -20.20
N SER A 93 -0.95 38.63 -20.12
CA SER A 93 -1.69 37.90 -19.10
C SER A 93 -1.46 36.38 -19.23
N PRO A 94 -1.53 35.61 -18.14
CA PRO A 94 -1.44 34.15 -18.18
C PRO A 94 -2.34 33.53 -19.26
N GLN A 95 -3.58 34.00 -19.36
CA GLN A 95 -4.52 33.50 -20.36
C GLN A 95 -4.11 33.82 -21.81
N ALA A 96 -3.57 35.02 -22.07
CA ALA A 96 -3.07 35.36 -23.41
C ALA A 96 -1.81 34.57 -23.76
N PHE A 97 -0.95 34.31 -22.78
CA PHE A 97 0.24 33.47 -22.93
C PHE A 97 -0.14 32.01 -23.23
N LYS A 98 -1.06 31.40 -22.45
CA LYS A 98 -1.56 30.03 -22.67
C LYS A 98 -2.28 29.90 -24.01
N SER A 99 -3.13 30.87 -24.39
CA SER A 99 -3.76 30.91 -25.72
C SER A 99 -2.73 30.90 -26.83
N ASN A 100 -1.66 31.71 -26.73
CA ASN A 100 -0.62 31.74 -27.75
C ASN A 100 0.13 30.40 -27.84
N LEU A 101 0.41 29.73 -26.72
CA LEU A 101 1.01 28.39 -26.75
C LEU A 101 0.12 27.39 -27.49
N ASN A 102 -1.15 27.29 -27.11
CA ASN A 102 -2.09 26.35 -27.71
C ASN A 102 -2.34 26.66 -29.19
N ASP A 103 -2.51 27.93 -29.56
CA ASP A 103 -2.68 28.35 -30.95
C ASP A 103 -1.48 27.94 -31.82
N GLN A 104 -0.25 27.96 -31.29
CA GLN A 104 0.94 27.50 -32.02
C GLN A 104 0.95 25.98 -32.17
N ILE A 105 0.56 25.23 -31.13
CA ILE A 105 0.48 23.76 -31.16
C ILE A 105 -0.59 23.30 -32.16
N ASP A 106 -1.81 23.80 -32.03
CA ASP A 106 -2.98 23.37 -32.81
C ASP A 106 -2.84 23.64 -34.31
N ASN A 107 -2.09 24.70 -34.68
CA ASN A 107 -1.88 25.08 -36.08
C ASN A 107 -0.54 24.59 -36.64
N SER A 108 0.22 23.79 -35.89
CA SER A 108 1.53 23.29 -36.31
C SER A 108 1.42 22.12 -37.29
N ASN A 109 2.36 22.06 -38.22
CA ASN A 109 2.62 20.89 -39.08
C ASN A 109 3.96 20.21 -38.75
N VAL A 110 4.53 20.54 -37.58
CA VAL A 110 5.83 20.10 -37.08
C VAL A 110 5.61 19.18 -35.89
N ASP A 111 6.39 18.10 -35.81
CA ASP A 111 6.25 17.07 -34.77
C ASP A 111 6.54 17.61 -33.36
N VAL A 112 7.60 18.44 -33.22
CA VAL A 112 8.01 19.00 -31.92
C VAL A 112 8.23 20.51 -32.00
N LEU A 113 7.44 21.26 -31.22
CA LEU A 113 7.67 22.69 -30.97
C LEU A 113 8.46 22.91 -29.69
N LEU A 114 9.33 23.92 -29.71
CA LEU A 114 10.10 24.39 -28.55
C LEU A 114 9.62 25.78 -28.12
N GLY A 115 9.55 26.00 -26.80
CA GLY A 115 9.33 27.32 -26.19
C GLY A 115 10.53 27.77 -25.38
N VAL A 116 10.80 29.08 -25.34
CA VAL A 116 11.91 29.65 -24.55
C VAL A 116 11.45 30.90 -23.79
N GLN A 117 11.91 31.04 -22.54
CA GLN A 117 11.76 32.27 -21.78
C GLN A 117 13.09 32.72 -21.14
N HIS A 118 13.36 34.02 -21.17
CA HIS A 118 14.53 34.64 -20.52
C HIS A 118 14.13 35.93 -19.81
N TYR A 119 14.15 35.92 -18.47
CA TYR A 119 13.76 37.09 -17.67
C TYR A 119 14.81 37.43 -16.61
N GLU A 120 15.04 38.72 -16.38
CA GLU A 120 15.67 39.24 -15.17
C GLU A 120 14.62 39.68 -14.14
N TYR A 121 14.82 39.28 -12.90
CA TYR A 121 13.96 39.66 -11.76
C TYR A 121 14.81 40.08 -10.56
N GLN A 122 14.19 40.74 -9.58
CA GLN A 122 14.87 41.14 -8.35
C GLN A 122 14.33 40.39 -7.14
N GLN A 123 15.18 40.22 -6.13
CA GLN A 123 14.81 39.73 -4.80
C GLN A 123 15.51 40.58 -3.75
N TYR A 124 15.04 40.53 -2.50
CA TYR A 124 15.82 41.06 -1.39
C TYR A 124 17.15 40.31 -1.26
N LYS A 125 18.21 41.04 -0.96
CA LYS A 125 19.46 40.44 -0.48
C LYS A 125 19.15 39.68 0.82
N GLU A 126 19.75 38.51 0.99
CA GLU A 126 19.56 37.68 2.18
C GLU A 126 19.85 38.44 3.48
N ASN A 127 20.83 39.36 3.46
CA ASN A 127 21.19 40.20 4.59
C ASN A 127 20.54 41.59 4.57
N ALA A 128 19.53 41.87 3.74
CA ALA A 128 18.95 43.22 3.59
C ALA A 128 18.47 43.80 4.93
N TYR A 129 17.86 42.98 5.79
CA TYR A 129 17.45 43.40 7.14
C TYR A 129 18.63 43.56 8.09
N SER A 130 19.50 42.55 8.20
CA SER A 130 20.63 42.56 9.14
C SER A 130 21.70 43.61 8.79
N ASN A 131 21.84 43.95 7.51
CA ASN A 131 22.69 45.04 7.00
C ASN A 131 22.05 46.43 7.15
N GLY A 132 20.76 46.48 7.50
CA GLY A 132 19.99 47.72 7.68
C GLY A 132 19.68 48.44 6.37
N ASP A 133 19.55 47.70 5.27
CA ASP A 133 19.10 48.19 3.95
C ASP A 133 17.57 48.37 3.92
N VAL A 134 16.87 47.59 4.75
CA VAL A 134 15.45 47.78 5.09
C VAL A 134 15.25 47.89 6.60
N SER A 135 14.11 48.43 7.02
CA SER A 135 13.63 48.35 8.40
C SER A 135 12.21 47.81 8.44
N VAL A 136 11.86 47.05 9.47
CA VAL A 136 10.52 46.48 9.67
C VAL A 136 9.85 47.15 10.86
N ILE A 137 8.67 47.73 10.65
CA ILE A 137 7.86 48.39 11.70
C ILE A 137 6.41 47.98 11.51
N ASN A 138 5.77 47.41 12.54
CA ASN A 138 4.38 46.93 12.50
C ASN A 138 4.10 46.02 11.29
N GLU A 139 5.01 45.08 11.03
CA GLU A 139 4.98 44.14 9.88
C GLU A 139 5.08 44.79 8.49
N GLN A 140 5.43 46.07 8.41
CA GLN A 140 5.66 46.75 7.13
C GLN A 140 7.15 46.93 6.87
N ILE A 141 7.57 46.69 5.64
CA ILE A 141 8.95 46.86 5.18
C ILE A 141 9.13 48.28 4.64
N TYR A 142 10.20 48.94 5.07
CA TYR A 142 10.60 50.27 4.62
C TYR A 142 11.97 50.21 3.98
N ASP A 143 12.05 50.67 2.73
CA ASP A 143 13.33 50.83 2.03
C ASP A 143 14.13 52.00 2.58
N ARG A 144 15.39 51.78 2.95
CA ARG A 144 16.22 52.87 3.47
C ARG A 144 16.71 53.79 2.35
N ASN A 145 16.63 55.10 2.59
CA ASN A 145 17.10 56.09 1.62
C ASN A 145 18.62 55.94 1.34
N GLY A 146 19.03 56.06 0.08
CA GLY A 146 20.41 55.94 -0.37
C GLY A 146 20.99 54.52 -0.37
N ARG A 147 20.18 53.50 -0.06
CA ARG A 147 20.57 52.08 -0.11
C ARG A 147 19.66 51.30 -1.05
N ASN A 148 20.22 50.26 -1.67
CA ASN A 148 19.46 49.32 -2.51
C ASN A 148 19.43 47.94 -1.83
N PRO A 149 18.26 47.51 -1.33
CA PRO A 149 18.13 46.23 -0.64
C PRO A 149 18.00 45.04 -1.61
N TYR A 150 17.84 45.29 -2.90
CA TYR A 150 17.57 44.27 -3.90
C TYR A 150 18.84 43.81 -4.63
N GLU A 151 18.83 42.57 -5.10
CA GLU A 151 19.79 42.02 -6.06
C GLU A 151 19.06 41.49 -7.30
N VAL A 152 19.75 41.46 -8.44
CA VAL A 152 19.21 40.95 -9.72
C VAL A 152 19.53 39.47 -9.84
N LYS A 153 18.53 38.68 -10.26
CA LYS A 153 18.60 37.26 -10.62
C LYS A 153 17.98 37.08 -12.00
N LYS A 154 18.09 35.87 -12.55
CA LYS A 154 17.61 35.55 -13.89
C LYS A 154 16.91 34.19 -13.92
N VAL A 155 15.98 34.05 -14.85
CA VAL A 155 15.35 32.78 -15.26
C VAL A 155 15.62 32.58 -16.75
N PHE A 156 16.16 31.43 -17.13
CA PHE A 156 16.23 30.96 -18.50
C PHE A 156 15.74 29.52 -18.57
N ALA A 157 14.65 29.32 -19.31
CA ALA A 157 13.98 28.03 -19.42
C ALA A 157 13.62 27.73 -20.87
N SER A 158 13.84 26.49 -21.30
CA SER A 158 13.42 25.97 -22.59
C SER A 158 12.64 24.68 -22.39
N THR A 159 11.55 24.49 -23.13
CA THR A 159 10.73 23.28 -23.04
C THR A 159 10.32 22.77 -24.41
N VAL A 160 10.14 21.45 -24.54
CA VAL A 160 9.38 20.84 -25.63
C VAL A 160 7.89 20.94 -25.28
N LEU A 161 7.05 21.27 -26.26
CA LEU A 161 5.60 21.44 -26.03
C LEU A 161 4.80 20.14 -26.20
N ASN A 162 5.42 19.13 -26.83
CA ASN A 162 4.94 17.75 -26.89
C ASN A 162 6.04 16.87 -26.29
N ASN A 163 5.67 16.01 -25.33
CA ASN A 163 6.65 15.27 -24.52
C ASN A 163 6.80 13.80 -24.93
N ASP A 164 5.91 13.28 -25.78
CA ASP A 164 5.97 11.92 -26.32
C ASP A 164 5.74 11.95 -27.84
N ILE A 165 6.58 11.20 -28.55
CA ILE A 165 6.55 11.06 -30.01
C ILE A 165 6.95 9.64 -30.41
N ARG A 166 6.23 9.04 -31.37
CA ARG A 166 6.49 7.68 -31.87
C ARG A 166 7.04 7.71 -33.30
N GLY A 167 8.11 6.96 -33.55
CA GLY A 167 8.78 6.91 -34.85
C GLY A 167 10.31 7.07 -34.77
N SER A 168 10.96 7.23 -35.93
CA SER A 168 12.42 7.39 -36.02
C SER A 168 12.87 8.74 -36.58
N PHE A 169 11.99 9.45 -37.30
CA PHE A 169 12.27 10.75 -37.92
C PHE A 169 11.27 11.79 -37.45
N PHE A 170 11.77 12.93 -36.97
CA PHE A 170 10.94 14.01 -36.43
C PHE A 170 11.45 15.38 -36.86
N THR A 171 10.53 16.32 -36.99
CA THR A 171 10.80 17.72 -37.32
C THR A 171 10.66 18.56 -36.05
N PHE A 172 11.67 19.38 -35.78
CA PHE A 172 11.69 20.32 -34.66
C PHE A 172 11.66 21.76 -35.16
N ARG A 173 10.97 22.64 -34.44
CA ARG A 173 10.99 24.09 -34.70
C ARG A 173 11.01 24.87 -33.38
N LEU A 174 11.79 25.95 -33.33
CA LEU A 174 11.69 26.98 -32.30
C LEU A 174 11.08 28.24 -32.92
N PRO A 175 9.75 28.46 -32.75
CA PRO A 175 9.10 29.64 -33.26
C PRO A 175 9.55 30.91 -32.53
N SER A 176 9.80 31.99 -33.27
CA SER A 176 10.09 33.30 -32.66
C SER A 176 8.91 33.84 -31.83
N ALA A 177 7.68 33.44 -32.16
CA ALA A 177 6.47 33.75 -31.41
C ALA A 177 6.40 33.08 -30.01
N LEU A 178 7.26 32.10 -29.74
CA LEU A 178 7.35 31.37 -28.47
C LEU A 178 8.60 31.73 -27.65
N ILE A 179 9.19 32.90 -27.93
CA ILE A 179 10.29 33.48 -27.15
C ILE A 179 9.76 34.63 -26.29
N TYR A 180 9.80 34.46 -24.97
CA TYR A 180 9.30 35.44 -24.00
C TYR A 180 10.46 36.04 -23.20
N SER A 181 10.62 37.37 -23.21
CA SER A 181 11.76 37.99 -22.53
C SER A 181 11.54 39.45 -22.12
N ASN A 182 12.23 39.89 -21.06
CA ASN A 182 12.43 41.31 -20.71
C ASN A 182 13.88 41.79 -20.93
N ILE A 183 14.71 40.99 -21.58
CA ILE A 183 16.14 41.26 -21.76
C ILE A 183 16.34 42.15 -22.99
N ASN A 184 17.08 43.24 -22.82
CA ASN A 184 17.36 44.20 -23.88
C ASN A 184 18.70 43.89 -24.57
N LEU A 185 18.88 42.64 -24.99
CA LEU A 185 20.05 42.15 -25.73
C LEU A 185 19.57 41.43 -27.00
N SER A 186 20.31 41.58 -28.09
CA SER A 186 19.98 40.89 -29.34
C SER A 186 20.51 39.45 -29.30
N ILE A 187 19.74 38.49 -29.78
CA ILE A 187 20.20 37.09 -29.94
C ILE A 187 21.14 37.05 -31.15
N GLU A 188 22.42 36.72 -30.91
CA GLU A 188 23.44 36.51 -31.94
C GLU A 188 23.38 35.09 -32.52
N GLY A 189 22.96 34.10 -31.73
CA GLY A 189 22.78 32.74 -32.21
C GLY A 189 22.02 31.83 -31.25
N VAL A 190 21.36 30.82 -31.81
CA VAL A 190 20.71 29.74 -31.07
C VAL A 190 21.36 28.41 -31.45
N LYS A 191 21.66 27.59 -30.45
CA LYS A 191 22.13 26.21 -30.67
C LYS A 191 21.25 25.23 -29.92
N ILE A 192 20.98 24.08 -30.54
CA ILE A 192 20.19 23.01 -29.94
C ILE A 192 20.96 21.70 -30.05
N ASP A 193 21.08 20.98 -28.94
CA ASP A 193 21.46 19.57 -28.89
C ASP A 193 20.17 18.76 -28.79
N PHE A 194 19.90 17.95 -29.80
CA PHE A 194 18.67 17.15 -29.88
C PHE A 194 18.85 15.75 -29.28
N ASN A 195 20.01 15.44 -28.68
CA ASN A 195 20.31 14.11 -28.16
C ASN A 195 20.32 13.00 -29.24
N ASP A 196 20.61 13.36 -30.49
CA ASP A 196 20.75 12.46 -31.64
C ASP A 196 22.20 11.99 -31.87
N GLY A 197 23.10 12.32 -30.94
CA GLY A 197 24.53 12.02 -31.03
C GLY A 197 25.35 13.01 -31.85
N LEU A 198 24.74 14.06 -32.43
CA LEU A 198 25.45 15.10 -33.19
C LEU A 198 25.86 16.30 -32.33
N GLY A 199 25.36 16.41 -31.10
CA GLY A 199 25.62 17.51 -30.18
C GLY A 199 24.96 18.83 -30.62
N PHE A 200 25.43 19.95 -30.08
CA PHE A 200 24.88 21.27 -30.38
C PHE A 200 25.02 21.66 -31.86
N ARG A 201 23.88 21.88 -32.52
CA ARG A 201 23.77 22.40 -33.90
C ARG A 201 23.24 23.83 -33.86
N SER A 202 23.78 24.72 -34.69
CA SER A 202 23.24 26.08 -34.84
C SER A 202 21.94 26.02 -35.66
N ILE A 203 20.91 26.72 -35.20
CA ILE A 203 19.60 26.76 -35.85
C ILE A 203 19.19 28.21 -36.11
N GLU A 204 18.35 28.41 -37.12
CA GLU A 204 17.64 29.68 -37.33
C GLU A 204 16.26 29.57 -36.68
N LEU A 205 15.77 30.68 -36.10
CA LEU A 205 14.41 30.74 -35.58
C LEU A 205 13.40 30.48 -36.70
N ASP A 206 12.26 29.89 -36.36
CA ASP A 206 11.18 29.53 -37.29
C ASP A 206 11.55 28.47 -38.36
N ALA A 207 12.78 27.99 -38.41
CA ALA A 207 13.22 26.97 -39.35
C ALA A 207 12.97 25.55 -38.84
N ASP A 208 12.62 24.65 -39.76
CA ASP A 208 12.44 23.22 -39.50
C ASP A 208 13.78 22.49 -39.45
N VAL A 209 13.99 21.70 -38.42
CA VAL A 209 15.17 20.86 -38.23
C VAL A 209 14.72 19.41 -38.17
N VAL A 210 15.15 18.61 -39.14
CA VAL A 210 14.91 17.16 -39.14
C VAL A 210 15.93 16.48 -38.22
N VAL A 211 15.42 15.63 -37.33
CA VAL A 211 16.16 14.83 -36.36
C VAL A 211 15.84 13.36 -36.60
N ASN A 212 16.88 12.53 -36.61
CA ASN A 212 16.76 11.09 -36.76
C ASN A 212 17.34 10.42 -35.52
N TYR A 213 16.51 9.67 -34.79
CA TYR A 213 16.97 8.90 -33.65
C TYR A 213 17.29 7.47 -34.06
N SER A 214 18.38 6.92 -33.56
CA SER A 214 18.78 5.52 -33.79
C SER A 214 18.23 4.55 -32.74
N SER A 215 17.58 5.07 -31.70
CA SER A 215 17.00 4.30 -30.59
C SER A 215 15.97 5.13 -29.85
N GLY A 216 15.09 4.45 -29.11
CA GLY A 216 14.04 5.10 -28.31
C GLY A 216 14.55 5.61 -26.98
N GLY A 217 13.60 5.87 -26.09
CA GLY A 217 13.82 6.35 -24.74
C GLY A 217 13.94 7.86 -24.64
N GLU A 218 14.29 8.32 -23.43
CA GLU A 218 14.38 9.74 -23.10
C GLU A 218 15.51 10.44 -23.87
N LYS A 219 15.17 11.60 -24.43
CA LYS A 219 16.06 12.52 -25.12
C LYS A 219 16.15 13.82 -24.35
N ASP A 220 17.36 14.16 -23.95
CA ASP A 220 17.68 15.41 -23.25
C ASP A 220 17.94 16.53 -24.27
N ILE A 221 16.92 17.34 -24.54
CA ILE A 221 16.93 18.41 -25.54
C ILE A 221 17.48 19.69 -24.89
N LYS A 222 18.66 20.15 -25.33
CA LYS A 222 19.35 21.30 -24.72
C LYS A 222 19.30 22.49 -25.66
N VAL A 223 18.90 23.64 -25.14
CA VAL A 223 18.86 24.92 -25.87
C VAL A 223 19.89 25.88 -25.29
N GLU A 224 20.73 26.46 -26.16
CA GLU A 224 21.70 27.51 -25.83
C GLU A 224 21.38 28.79 -26.61
N PHE A 225 21.21 29.89 -25.89
CA PHE A 225 21.11 31.23 -26.47
C PHE A 225 22.42 31.99 -26.27
N ILE A 226 22.90 32.62 -27.33
CA ILE A 226 24.09 33.47 -27.35
C ILE A 226 23.65 34.88 -27.70
N TYR A 227 23.97 35.85 -26.86
CA TYR A 227 23.61 37.26 -27.04
C TYR A 227 24.79 38.08 -27.58
N ASP A 228 24.47 39.24 -28.18
CA ASP A 228 25.41 40.19 -28.78
C ASP A 228 26.54 40.71 -27.86
N ASN A 229 26.35 40.62 -26.55
CA ASN A 229 27.35 40.97 -25.54
C ASN A 229 28.26 39.79 -25.12
N GLY A 230 28.10 38.63 -25.75
CA GLY A 230 28.83 37.39 -25.44
C GLY A 230 28.24 36.56 -24.30
N LEU A 231 27.09 36.95 -23.72
CA LEU A 231 26.38 36.12 -22.76
C LEU A 231 25.89 34.84 -23.44
N SER A 232 26.31 33.68 -22.92
CA SER A 232 25.77 32.36 -23.28
C SER A 232 24.99 31.80 -22.09
N ILE A 233 23.78 31.31 -22.36
CA ILE A 233 22.85 30.79 -21.35
C ILE A 233 22.15 29.55 -21.87
N LYS A 234 21.92 28.56 -20.99
CA LYS A 234 21.47 27.22 -21.37
C LYS A 234 20.31 26.73 -20.51
N SER A 235 19.42 25.97 -21.12
CA SER A 235 18.36 25.22 -20.45
C SER A 235 18.12 23.92 -21.22
N HIS A 236 17.35 23.00 -20.63
CA HIS A 236 17.05 21.73 -21.24
C HIS A 236 15.67 21.21 -20.82
N SER A 237 15.14 20.28 -21.60
CA SER A 237 13.87 19.60 -21.37
C SER A 237 13.97 18.15 -21.85
N GLN A 238 13.11 17.28 -21.33
CA GLN A 238 13.06 15.88 -21.71
C GLN A 238 11.97 15.63 -22.76
N LEU A 239 12.27 14.75 -23.70
CA LEU A 239 11.36 14.26 -24.74
C LEU A 239 11.45 12.74 -24.78
N LYS A 240 10.33 12.03 -24.66
CA LYS A 240 10.29 10.57 -24.85
C LYS A 240 10.14 10.26 -26.34
N VAL A 241 10.96 9.33 -26.81
CA VAL A 241 10.88 8.82 -28.19
C VAL A 241 10.58 7.35 -28.15
N ASP A 242 9.39 6.97 -28.58
CA ASP A 242 9.03 5.59 -28.82
C ASP A 242 9.53 5.19 -30.22
N TYR A 243 10.76 4.70 -30.23
CA TYR A 243 11.48 4.39 -31.47
C TYR A 243 10.93 3.16 -32.14
N VAL A 244 10.51 3.36 -33.38
CA VAL A 244 10.18 2.28 -34.30
C VAL A 244 11.35 2.13 -35.26
N ASN A 245 12.00 0.96 -35.25
CA ASN A 245 13.09 0.69 -36.19
C ASN A 245 12.52 0.62 -37.61
N PRO A 246 12.95 1.48 -38.54
CA PRO A 246 12.45 1.44 -39.91
C PRO A 246 12.90 0.19 -40.69
N ASN A 247 13.79 -0.64 -40.12
CA ASN A 247 14.38 -1.83 -40.75
C ASN A 247 14.19 -3.13 -39.95
N THR A 248 13.33 -3.18 -38.92
CA THR A 248 13.00 -4.46 -38.29
C THR A 248 12.25 -5.34 -39.29
N THR A 249 12.93 -6.40 -39.74
CA THR A 249 12.27 -7.63 -40.19
C THR A 249 11.67 -8.27 -38.94
N LEU A 250 10.34 -8.27 -38.89
CA LEU A 250 9.50 -8.83 -37.84
C LEU A 250 9.49 -10.37 -37.95
N ASP A 251 9.32 -11.09 -36.83
CA ASP A 251 8.66 -12.41 -36.83
C ASP A 251 7.15 -12.11 -36.71
N PHE A 252 6.32 -12.81 -37.48
CA PHE A 252 5.48 -12.25 -38.57
C PHE A 252 6.32 -11.56 -39.65
N ASP A 253 6.71 -12.29 -40.71
CA ASP A 253 7.83 -11.98 -41.62
C ASP A 253 7.76 -10.68 -42.46
N GLY A 254 6.81 -9.78 -42.19
CA GLY A 254 6.67 -8.49 -42.85
C GLY A 254 6.35 -8.57 -44.36
N ASN A 255 6.17 -9.77 -44.92
CA ASN A 255 5.80 -9.95 -46.33
C ASN A 255 4.28 -10.14 -46.52
N GLY A 256 3.47 -10.09 -45.46
CA GLY A 256 2.08 -10.60 -45.48
C GLY A 256 0.98 -9.82 -44.75
N LEU A 257 1.17 -8.57 -44.31
CA LEU A 257 0.06 -7.76 -43.77
C LEU A 257 -1.05 -7.65 -44.81
N PHE A 258 -2.18 -8.30 -44.56
CA PHE A 258 -3.34 -8.27 -45.44
C PHE A 258 -3.95 -6.87 -45.41
N TRP A 259 -4.16 -6.33 -44.20
CA TRP A 259 -4.51 -4.92 -43.96
C TRP A 259 -3.53 -4.29 -42.98
N ASN A 260 -3.15 -3.05 -43.25
CA ASN A 260 -2.33 -2.24 -42.35
C ASN A 260 -3.09 -0.98 -41.97
N ARG A 261 -3.56 -0.93 -40.71
CA ARG A 261 -4.29 0.21 -40.13
C ARG A 261 -5.44 0.72 -41.02
N GLN A 262 -6.20 -0.20 -41.60
CA GLN A 262 -7.33 0.13 -42.44
C GLN A 262 -8.44 0.78 -41.59
N LEU A 263 -8.84 1.99 -41.94
CA LEU A 263 -9.92 2.66 -41.24
C LEU A 263 -11.27 1.98 -41.55
N VAL A 264 -11.95 1.51 -40.52
CA VAL A 264 -13.30 0.94 -40.56
C VAL A 264 -14.21 1.79 -39.68
N THR A 265 -15.41 2.08 -40.15
CA THR A 265 -16.39 2.92 -39.45
C THR A 265 -17.68 2.13 -39.24
N GLY A 266 -18.13 2.05 -37.99
CA GLY A 266 -19.34 1.34 -37.61
C GLY A 266 -20.63 2.08 -37.95
N ALA A 267 -21.75 1.41 -37.74
CA ALA A 267 -23.07 2.02 -37.84
C ALA A 267 -23.25 3.14 -36.80
N ALA A 268 -24.16 4.08 -37.08
CA ALA A 268 -24.38 5.22 -36.20
C ALA A 268 -25.30 4.84 -35.02
N TRP A 269 -24.89 5.19 -33.81
CA TRP A 269 -25.70 5.10 -32.60
C TRP A 269 -25.84 6.47 -31.96
N GLN A 270 -27.09 6.86 -31.71
CA GLN A 270 -27.46 8.21 -31.26
C GLN A 270 -26.86 9.35 -32.11
N GLY A 271 -26.76 9.14 -33.43
CA GLY A 271 -26.36 10.17 -34.39
C GLY A 271 -24.84 10.33 -34.61
N ALA A 272 -24.00 9.47 -34.03
CA ALA A 272 -22.57 9.40 -34.33
C ALA A 272 -22.09 7.95 -34.45
N SER A 273 -20.96 7.73 -35.11
CA SER A 273 -20.33 6.42 -35.34
C SER A 273 -18.95 6.37 -34.71
N ALA A 274 -18.55 5.22 -34.17
CA ALA A 274 -17.15 4.95 -33.87
C ALA A 274 -16.39 4.56 -35.15
N SER A 275 -15.08 4.78 -35.15
CA SER A 275 -14.17 4.28 -36.18
C SER A 275 -12.92 3.71 -35.51
N GLY A 276 -12.27 2.77 -36.17
CA GLY A 276 -11.02 2.17 -35.73
C GLY A 276 -10.15 1.77 -36.91
N ARG A 277 -8.85 1.66 -36.66
CA ARG A 277 -7.83 1.16 -37.56
C ARG A 277 -7.68 -0.33 -37.32
N VAL A 278 -7.92 -1.12 -38.36
CA VAL A 278 -7.84 -2.56 -38.31
C VAL A 278 -6.54 -3.02 -38.98
N THR A 279 -5.76 -3.82 -38.27
CA THR A 279 -4.58 -4.50 -38.81
C THR A 279 -4.89 -5.99 -38.91
N ILE A 280 -4.61 -6.57 -40.08
CA ILE A 280 -4.78 -8.01 -40.31
C ILE A 280 -3.44 -8.59 -40.75
N GLU A 281 -2.99 -9.54 -39.95
CA GLU A 281 -1.76 -10.29 -40.08
C GLU A 281 -2.15 -11.75 -40.33
N LEU A 282 -1.66 -12.33 -41.42
CA LEU A 282 -2.01 -13.70 -41.79
C LEU A 282 -1.02 -14.69 -41.17
N ALA A 283 -1.51 -15.90 -40.85
CA ALA A 283 -0.63 -16.97 -40.39
C ALA A 283 0.45 -17.30 -41.44
N PRO A 284 1.63 -17.81 -41.03
CA PRO A 284 2.74 -18.09 -41.94
C PRO A 284 2.35 -18.91 -43.18
N GLY A 285 2.70 -18.40 -44.37
CA GLY A 285 2.45 -19.08 -45.65
C GLY A 285 1.03 -18.91 -46.22
N ARG A 286 0.15 -18.13 -45.59
CA ARG A 286 -1.19 -17.79 -46.09
C ARG A 286 -1.17 -16.58 -47.02
N THR A 287 -2.21 -16.47 -47.85
CA THR A 287 -2.45 -15.31 -48.73
C THR A 287 -3.87 -14.75 -48.63
N GLN A 288 -4.71 -15.38 -47.82
CA GLN A 288 -6.12 -15.06 -47.59
C GLN A 288 -6.44 -15.41 -46.14
N ILE A 289 -7.42 -14.71 -45.57
CA ILE A 289 -7.92 -15.00 -44.24
C ILE A 289 -8.61 -16.38 -44.25
N THR A 290 -8.27 -17.23 -43.29
CA THR A 290 -8.79 -18.59 -43.16
C THR A 290 -9.23 -18.94 -41.74
N LYS A 291 -8.51 -18.54 -40.69
CA LYS A 291 -8.82 -18.88 -39.28
C LYS A 291 -8.66 -17.64 -38.40
N PRO A 292 -9.66 -16.74 -38.34
CA PRO A 292 -9.48 -15.42 -37.70
C PRO A 292 -9.51 -15.49 -36.18
N LEU A 293 -8.51 -14.86 -35.53
CA LEU A 293 -8.57 -14.41 -34.15
C LEU A 293 -8.74 -12.89 -34.14
N ILE A 294 -9.94 -12.42 -33.81
CA ILE A 294 -10.25 -10.99 -33.72
C ILE A 294 -9.98 -10.52 -32.29
N VAL A 295 -9.00 -9.65 -32.14
CA VAL A 295 -8.62 -9.03 -30.87
C VAL A 295 -9.22 -7.62 -30.80
N VAL A 296 -10.10 -7.42 -29.84
CA VAL A 296 -10.78 -6.16 -29.57
C VAL A 296 -10.06 -5.48 -28.40
N GLU A 297 -9.47 -4.31 -28.67
CA GLU A 297 -8.76 -3.55 -27.64
C GLU A 297 -9.68 -3.06 -26.50
N GLY A 298 -9.03 -2.64 -25.43
CA GLY A 298 -9.66 -2.12 -24.22
C GLY A 298 -9.90 -0.60 -24.24
N PHE A 299 -9.92 -0.03 -23.04
CA PHE A 299 -10.06 1.41 -22.86
C PHE A 299 -8.69 2.08 -23.02
N ASP A 300 -8.48 2.72 -24.18
CA ASP A 300 -7.26 3.46 -24.52
C ASP A 300 -7.58 4.95 -24.82
N PRO A 301 -7.57 5.83 -23.80
CA PRO A 301 -7.86 7.24 -23.94
C PRO A 301 -6.75 8.03 -24.64
N GLU A 302 -5.54 7.49 -24.73
CA GLU A 302 -4.40 8.15 -25.36
C GLU A 302 -4.16 7.66 -26.80
N GLY A 303 -4.82 6.56 -27.22
CA GLY A 303 -4.64 5.96 -28.54
C GLY A 303 -3.21 5.47 -28.77
N SER A 304 -2.61 4.98 -27.69
CA SER A 304 -1.18 4.65 -27.60
C SER A 304 -0.92 3.15 -27.77
N PHE A 305 -1.89 2.30 -27.43
CA PHE A 305 -1.80 0.85 -27.55
C PHE A 305 -2.12 0.45 -29.00
N ILE A 306 -1.08 0.17 -29.79
CA ILE A 306 -1.25 -0.21 -31.19
C ILE A 306 -0.87 -1.67 -31.42
N TYR A 307 -1.07 -2.13 -32.66
CA TYR A 307 -0.74 -3.50 -33.07
C TYR A 307 0.64 -3.99 -32.62
N ASP A 308 1.68 -3.16 -32.79
CA ASP A 308 3.05 -3.52 -32.40
C ASP A 308 3.17 -3.79 -30.89
N ASP A 309 2.38 -3.11 -30.05
CA ASP A 309 2.39 -3.28 -28.60
C ASP A 309 1.67 -4.56 -28.19
N LEU A 310 0.64 -4.98 -28.95
CA LEU A 310 0.02 -6.29 -28.81
C LEU A 310 1.02 -7.41 -29.12
N ILE A 311 1.71 -7.36 -30.26
CA ILE A 311 2.53 -8.50 -30.71
C ILE A 311 3.93 -8.55 -30.09
N ASN A 312 4.54 -7.40 -29.78
CA ASN A 312 5.91 -7.31 -29.24
C ASN A 312 5.95 -6.90 -27.75
N GLY A 313 4.79 -6.69 -27.12
CA GLY A 313 4.70 -6.32 -25.73
C GLY A 313 4.76 -7.56 -24.82
N SER A 314 5.69 -7.57 -23.87
CA SER A 314 5.71 -8.56 -22.77
C SER A 314 4.93 -8.09 -21.53
N GLY A 315 4.29 -6.91 -21.62
CA GLY A 315 3.58 -6.25 -20.53
C GLY A 315 2.07 -6.45 -20.62
N VAL A 316 1.35 -5.51 -20.01
CA VAL A 316 -0.11 -5.43 -19.97
C VAL A 316 -0.70 -5.50 -21.39
N GLY A 317 -1.61 -6.45 -21.63
CA GLY A 317 -2.29 -6.65 -22.92
C GLY A 317 -1.45 -7.27 -24.05
N GLY A 318 -0.14 -7.45 -23.87
CA GLY A 318 0.76 -7.95 -24.93
C GLY A 318 0.92 -9.47 -24.97
N PHE A 319 1.31 -10.01 -26.12
CA PHE A 319 1.46 -11.44 -26.42
C PHE A 319 2.91 -11.95 -26.40
N ASP A 320 3.92 -11.09 -26.20
CA ASP A 320 5.33 -11.52 -26.09
C ASP A 320 5.64 -12.01 -24.66
N ILE A 321 4.90 -13.03 -24.22
CA ILE A 321 5.03 -13.67 -22.91
C ILE A 321 5.33 -15.16 -23.11
N SER A 322 6.33 -15.68 -22.39
CA SER A 322 6.65 -17.11 -22.42
C SER A 322 5.53 -17.93 -21.77
N ILE A 323 5.00 -18.92 -22.49
CA ILE A 323 3.90 -19.79 -22.03
C ILE A 323 4.32 -21.25 -21.79
N ASP A 324 5.59 -21.57 -21.97
CA ASP A 324 6.16 -22.87 -21.62
C ASP A 324 7.60 -22.79 -21.11
N ASP A 325 8.14 -23.92 -20.63
CA ASP A 325 9.50 -24.06 -20.12
C ASP A 325 10.59 -23.98 -21.21
N THR A 326 10.21 -24.03 -22.49
CA THR A 326 11.13 -23.98 -23.63
C THR A 326 11.36 -22.56 -24.15
N GLY A 327 10.52 -21.62 -23.72
CA GLY A 327 10.60 -20.20 -24.08
C GLY A 327 9.66 -19.78 -25.20
N THR A 328 8.70 -20.62 -25.60
CA THR A 328 7.72 -20.30 -26.65
C THR A 328 6.83 -19.15 -26.17
N ALA A 329 6.72 -18.10 -26.96
CA ALA A 329 5.89 -16.94 -26.64
C ALA A 329 4.42 -17.16 -27.05
N LEU A 330 3.48 -16.48 -26.40
CA LEU A 330 2.05 -16.62 -26.69
C LEU A 330 1.70 -16.26 -28.15
N ASN A 331 2.33 -15.22 -28.71
CA ASN A 331 2.19 -14.87 -30.13
C ASN A 331 2.64 -16.02 -31.05
N GLU A 332 3.79 -16.63 -30.78
CA GLU A 332 4.30 -17.79 -31.53
C GLU A 332 3.35 -18.98 -31.44
N ALA A 333 2.80 -19.26 -30.25
CA ALA A 333 1.84 -20.35 -30.08
C ALA A 333 0.50 -20.11 -30.79
N ILE A 334 0.04 -18.86 -30.86
CA ILE A 334 -1.15 -18.48 -31.66
C ILE A 334 -0.88 -18.70 -33.16
N GLU A 335 0.32 -18.34 -33.64
CA GLU A 335 0.75 -18.59 -35.02
C GLU A 335 0.84 -20.09 -35.35
N ASP A 336 1.41 -20.88 -34.45
CA ASP A 336 1.53 -22.34 -34.59
C ASP A 336 0.15 -23.02 -34.66
N GLU A 337 -0.87 -22.41 -34.07
CA GLU A 337 -2.28 -22.79 -34.21
C GLU A 337 -2.95 -22.29 -35.50
N ASP A 338 -2.19 -21.79 -36.47
CA ASP A 338 -2.65 -21.33 -37.80
C ASP A 338 -3.62 -20.13 -37.75
N TYR A 339 -3.66 -19.34 -36.66
CA TYR A 339 -4.58 -18.19 -36.56
C TYR A 339 -4.11 -16.97 -37.35
N ASP A 340 -5.04 -16.35 -38.08
CA ASP A 340 -4.87 -15.02 -38.69
C ASP A 340 -5.29 -13.95 -37.67
N LEU A 341 -4.37 -13.07 -37.27
CA LEU A 341 -4.62 -12.08 -36.24
C LEU A 341 -5.28 -10.82 -36.83
N VAL A 342 -6.44 -10.45 -36.29
CA VAL A 342 -7.20 -9.24 -36.66
C VAL A 342 -7.28 -8.34 -35.43
N PHE A 343 -6.50 -7.26 -35.40
CA PHE A 343 -6.49 -6.32 -34.27
C PHE A 343 -7.28 -5.05 -34.60
N ILE A 344 -8.10 -4.60 -33.64
CA ILE A 344 -8.91 -3.40 -33.72
C ILE A 344 -8.34 -2.34 -32.78
N ASP A 345 -7.82 -1.24 -33.35
CA ASP A 345 -7.35 -0.02 -32.66
C ASP A 345 -8.36 1.11 -32.88
N TYR A 346 -9.12 1.54 -31.87
CA TYR A 346 -10.13 2.58 -31.97
C TYR A 346 -9.49 3.95 -32.16
N VAL A 347 -10.09 4.77 -33.03
CA VAL A 347 -9.72 6.19 -33.11
C VAL A 347 -10.09 6.94 -31.84
N ASN A 348 -11.10 6.47 -31.11
CA ASN A 348 -11.49 6.97 -29.80
C ASN A 348 -11.93 5.81 -28.91
N GLY A 349 -10.99 5.23 -28.15
CA GLY A 349 -11.24 4.14 -27.20
C GLY A 349 -12.11 4.52 -26.00
N THR A 350 -12.53 5.79 -25.87
CA THR A 350 -13.33 6.30 -24.76
C THR A 350 -14.80 6.58 -25.10
N ASP A 351 -15.20 6.39 -26.36
CA ASP A 351 -16.59 6.58 -26.81
C ASP A 351 -17.54 5.54 -26.18
N PHE A 352 -18.85 5.72 -26.36
CA PHE A 352 -19.86 4.79 -25.87
C PHE A 352 -19.57 3.35 -26.32
N ILE A 353 -19.66 2.41 -25.38
CA ILE A 353 -19.44 0.97 -25.65
C ILE A 353 -20.32 0.48 -26.80
N GLN A 354 -21.56 0.97 -26.91
CA GLN A 354 -22.46 0.64 -28.02
C GLN A 354 -21.90 1.07 -29.38
N ARG A 355 -21.28 2.26 -29.49
CA ARG A 355 -20.71 2.72 -30.76
C ARG A 355 -19.49 1.88 -31.15
N ASN A 356 -18.62 1.59 -30.18
CA ASN A 356 -17.47 0.72 -30.39
C ASN A 356 -17.93 -0.68 -30.80
N ALA A 357 -19.02 -1.20 -30.21
CA ALA A 357 -19.60 -2.50 -30.59
C ALA A 357 -20.09 -2.53 -32.04
N LEU A 358 -20.82 -1.49 -32.49
CA LEU A 358 -21.25 -1.37 -33.88
C LEU A 358 -20.09 -1.24 -34.89
N MET A 359 -18.91 -0.81 -34.44
CA MET A 359 -17.69 -0.84 -35.25
C MET A 359 -17.11 -2.25 -35.31
N VAL A 360 -17.08 -2.99 -34.20
CA VAL A 360 -16.68 -4.40 -34.17
C VAL A 360 -17.58 -5.27 -35.05
N GLU A 361 -18.89 -5.03 -35.07
CA GLU A 361 -19.80 -5.72 -36.01
C GLU A 361 -19.37 -5.54 -37.46
N GLU A 362 -19.00 -4.31 -37.84
CA GLU A 362 -18.55 -4.01 -39.19
C GLU A 362 -17.22 -4.72 -39.51
N VAL A 363 -16.31 -4.83 -38.54
CA VAL A 363 -15.10 -5.64 -38.69
C VAL A 363 -15.46 -7.12 -38.89
N ILE A 364 -16.34 -7.69 -38.08
CA ILE A 364 -16.79 -9.09 -38.21
C ILE A 364 -17.42 -9.34 -39.59
N ARG A 365 -18.29 -8.43 -40.07
CA ARG A 365 -18.87 -8.52 -41.42
C ARG A 365 -17.79 -8.54 -42.49
N GLN A 366 -16.83 -7.62 -42.44
CA GLN A 366 -15.76 -7.55 -43.44
C GLN A 366 -14.81 -8.75 -43.36
N VAL A 367 -14.48 -9.24 -42.17
CA VAL A 367 -13.67 -10.46 -42.00
C VAL A 367 -14.42 -11.67 -42.57
N ASN A 368 -15.71 -11.83 -42.30
CA ASN A 368 -16.51 -12.93 -42.83
C ASN A 368 -16.67 -12.86 -44.37
N ASP A 369 -16.79 -11.66 -44.94
CA ASP A 369 -16.86 -11.47 -46.39
C ASP A 369 -15.53 -11.79 -47.09
N LEU A 370 -14.40 -11.59 -46.39
CA LEU A 370 -13.06 -11.78 -46.94
C LEU A 370 -12.48 -13.18 -46.68
N LYS A 371 -12.90 -13.85 -45.60
CA LYS A 371 -12.35 -15.15 -45.23
C LYS A 371 -12.75 -16.24 -46.20
N THR A 372 -11.90 -17.23 -46.32
CA THR A 372 -12.11 -18.40 -47.17
C THR A 372 -12.12 -19.67 -46.34
N GLY A 373 -13.06 -20.56 -46.66
CA GLY A 373 -13.29 -21.77 -45.87
C GLY A 373 -14.52 -21.66 -44.98
N THR A 374 -14.60 -22.53 -43.98
CA THR A 374 -15.75 -22.63 -43.05
C THR A 374 -15.34 -22.44 -41.60
N GLU A 375 -14.08 -22.12 -41.34
CA GLU A 375 -13.62 -21.85 -39.98
C GLU A 375 -14.29 -20.59 -39.44
N LYS A 376 -14.70 -20.71 -38.18
CA LYS A 376 -15.39 -19.65 -37.46
C LYS A 376 -14.38 -18.80 -36.72
N ASN A 377 -14.74 -17.54 -36.52
CA ASN A 377 -13.92 -16.58 -35.80
C ASN A 377 -13.77 -17.01 -34.33
N ALA A 378 -12.62 -16.73 -33.73
CA ALA A 378 -12.49 -16.52 -32.30
C ALA A 378 -12.45 -15.00 -32.04
N VAL A 379 -13.13 -14.52 -31.01
CA VAL A 379 -13.15 -13.10 -30.65
C VAL A 379 -12.65 -12.95 -29.22
N LEU A 380 -11.49 -12.34 -29.05
CA LEU A 380 -10.87 -12.02 -27.77
C LEU A 380 -11.08 -10.54 -27.48
N GLY A 381 -11.79 -10.24 -26.39
CA GLY A 381 -11.94 -8.89 -25.91
C GLY A 381 -11.11 -8.66 -24.65
N ILE A 382 -10.20 -7.68 -24.70
CA ILE A 382 -9.29 -7.34 -23.60
C ILE A 382 -9.88 -6.15 -22.83
N SER A 383 -9.99 -6.24 -21.50
CA SER A 383 -10.58 -5.19 -20.65
C SER A 383 -12.00 -4.80 -21.15
N MET A 384 -12.27 -3.52 -21.39
CA MET A 384 -13.50 -3.01 -22.03
C MET A 384 -13.84 -3.75 -23.33
N GLY A 385 -12.84 -4.22 -24.09
CA GLY A 385 -13.02 -4.97 -25.33
C GLY A 385 -13.88 -6.22 -25.17
N GLY A 386 -13.89 -6.87 -24.01
CA GLY A 386 -14.80 -7.99 -23.73
C GLY A 386 -16.26 -7.55 -23.66
N LEU A 387 -16.54 -6.38 -23.07
CA LEU A 387 -17.89 -5.79 -23.09
C LEU A 387 -18.33 -5.49 -24.52
N VAL A 388 -17.43 -4.89 -25.29
CA VAL A 388 -17.69 -4.51 -26.67
C VAL A 388 -17.95 -5.75 -27.54
N ALA A 389 -17.11 -6.77 -27.43
CA ALA A 389 -17.24 -8.02 -28.18
C ALA A 389 -18.53 -8.77 -27.82
N ARG A 390 -18.84 -8.92 -26.53
CA ARG A 390 -20.11 -9.53 -26.09
C ARG A 390 -21.31 -8.75 -26.62
N TYR A 391 -21.28 -7.41 -26.55
CA TYR A 391 -22.34 -6.56 -27.08
C TYR A 391 -22.51 -6.78 -28.59
N ALA A 392 -21.43 -6.66 -29.37
CA ALA A 392 -21.47 -6.76 -30.83
C ALA A 392 -22.00 -8.12 -31.31
N LEU A 393 -21.46 -9.22 -30.75
CA LEU A 393 -21.92 -10.57 -31.09
C LEU A 393 -23.41 -10.74 -30.78
N ARG A 394 -23.85 -10.28 -29.61
CA ARG A 394 -25.23 -10.44 -29.20
C ARG A 394 -26.20 -9.52 -29.95
N ASP A 395 -25.81 -8.30 -30.28
CA ASP A 395 -26.63 -7.40 -31.09
C ASP A 395 -26.83 -7.95 -32.51
N MET A 396 -25.77 -8.48 -33.14
CA MET A 396 -25.88 -9.20 -34.42
C MET A 396 -26.89 -10.35 -34.35
N GLU A 397 -26.85 -11.17 -33.30
CA GLU A 397 -27.81 -12.27 -33.11
C GLU A 397 -29.26 -11.79 -33.01
N ILE A 398 -29.50 -10.74 -32.21
CA ILE A 398 -30.83 -10.16 -32.00
C ILE A 398 -31.36 -9.55 -33.31
N ASN A 399 -30.48 -8.98 -34.12
CA ASN A 399 -30.80 -8.43 -35.44
C ASN A 399 -30.86 -9.48 -36.56
N GLY A 400 -30.68 -10.76 -36.23
CA GLY A 400 -30.78 -11.88 -37.17
C GLY A 400 -29.61 -12.00 -38.12
N GLU A 401 -28.45 -11.43 -37.76
CA GLU A 401 -27.19 -11.54 -38.48
C GLU A 401 -26.38 -12.75 -37.99
N THR A 402 -25.67 -13.40 -38.91
CA THR A 402 -24.77 -14.51 -38.58
C THR A 402 -23.35 -13.96 -38.44
N HIS A 403 -22.80 -13.99 -37.23
CA HIS A 403 -21.47 -13.46 -36.94
C HIS A 403 -20.36 -14.49 -37.20
N GLU A 404 -20.70 -15.77 -37.40
CA GLU A 404 -19.78 -16.88 -37.70
C GLU A 404 -18.62 -17.01 -36.69
N THR A 405 -18.93 -16.90 -35.40
CA THR A 405 -17.95 -16.98 -34.28
C THR A 405 -18.19 -18.26 -33.51
N LYS A 406 -17.11 -18.99 -33.17
CA LYS A 406 -17.18 -20.22 -32.34
C LYS A 406 -16.80 -19.99 -30.88
N LEU A 407 -16.01 -18.96 -30.60
CA LEU A 407 -15.44 -18.71 -29.30
C LEU A 407 -15.43 -17.21 -29.00
N TYR A 408 -16.03 -16.83 -27.88
CA TYR A 408 -15.90 -15.51 -27.27
C TYR A 408 -15.05 -15.64 -26.00
N ILE A 409 -13.99 -14.82 -25.94
CA ILE A 409 -13.00 -14.84 -24.87
C ILE A 409 -13.02 -13.49 -24.20
N SER A 410 -13.38 -13.46 -22.93
CA SER A 410 -13.35 -12.28 -22.09
C SER A 410 -12.05 -12.25 -21.29
N HIS A 411 -11.19 -11.25 -21.47
CA HIS A 411 -9.97 -11.13 -20.69
C HIS A 411 -10.05 -9.92 -19.74
N ASP A 412 -10.23 -10.24 -18.46
CA ASP A 412 -10.30 -9.35 -17.32
C ASP A 412 -11.29 -8.18 -17.53
N SER A 413 -12.43 -8.49 -18.14
CA SER A 413 -13.38 -7.49 -18.62
C SER A 413 -14.38 -7.08 -17.53
N PRO A 414 -14.69 -5.77 -17.37
CA PRO A 414 -15.55 -5.29 -16.29
C PRO A 414 -17.05 -5.50 -16.55
N HIS A 415 -17.53 -6.76 -16.60
CA HIS A 415 -18.95 -7.05 -16.90
C HIS A 415 -19.94 -6.43 -15.93
N GLN A 416 -19.52 -6.20 -14.68
CA GLN A 416 -20.29 -5.48 -13.66
C GLN A 416 -19.62 -4.17 -13.23
N GLY A 417 -18.71 -3.66 -14.06
CA GLY A 417 -18.01 -2.39 -13.86
C GLY A 417 -16.58 -2.50 -13.32
N ALA A 418 -15.90 -1.36 -13.33
CA ALA A 418 -14.53 -1.15 -12.90
C ALA A 418 -14.48 -0.23 -11.68
N ASN A 419 -13.41 -0.32 -10.90
CA ASN A 419 -13.16 0.45 -9.71
C ASN A 419 -11.98 1.39 -9.90
N VAL A 420 -12.18 2.68 -9.63
CA VAL A 420 -11.10 3.66 -9.42
C VAL A 420 -11.34 4.26 -8.05
N PRO A 421 -10.35 4.25 -7.12
CA PRO A 421 -10.56 4.65 -5.74
C PRO A 421 -11.32 5.97 -5.62
N LEU A 422 -12.45 5.91 -4.91
CA LEU A 422 -13.40 7.02 -4.87
C LEU A 422 -12.78 8.28 -4.23
N SER A 423 -11.86 8.09 -3.28
CA SER A 423 -11.10 9.19 -2.68
C SER A 423 -10.13 9.87 -3.64
N VAL A 424 -9.59 9.15 -4.63
CA VAL A 424 -8.73 9.69 -5.69
C VAL A 424 -9.57 10.43 -6.73
N GLN A 425 -10.75 9.91 -7.10
CA GLN A 425 -11.73 10.68 -7.90
C GLN A 425 -12.09 11.99 -7.20
N ALA A 426 -12.30 11.97 -5.87
CA ALA A 426 -12.60 13.15 -5.07
C ALA A 426 -11.44 14.16 -5.10
N LEU A 427 -10.20 13.69 -5.01
CA LEU A 427 -9.00 14.53 -5.14
C LEU A 427 -8.97 15.28 -6.48
N VAL A 428 -9.09 14.56 -7.60
CA VAL A 428 -9.06 15.17 -8.95
C VAL A 428 -10.20 16.18 -9.10
N ARG A 429 -11.44 15.78 -8.80
CA ARG A 429 -12.62 16.64 -8.96
C ARG A 429 -12.64 17.84 -8.01
N HIS A 430 -12.16 17.67 -6.78
CA HIS A 430 -12.00 18.79 -5.86
C HIS A 430 -11.05 19.80 -6.46
N LEU A 431 -9.85 19.38 -6.87
CA LEU A 431 -8.84 20.31 -7.38
C LEU A 431 -9.24 21.00 -8.69
N VAL A 432 -9.90 20.30 -9.62
CA VAL A 432 -10.37 20.91 -10.87
C VAL A 432 -11.51 21.92 -10.63
N GLY A 433 -12.42 21.67 -9.67
CA GLY A 433 -13.54 22.58 -9.43
C GLY A 433 -13.27 23.72 -8.47
N GLU A 434 -12.13 23.71 -7.80
CA GLU A 434 -11.72 24.82 -6.96
C GLU A 434 -11.20 25.94 -7.86
N GLN A 435 -12.09 26.87 -8.19
CA GLN A 435 -11.73 28.14 -8.82
C GLN A 435 -10.94 28.98 -7.80
N ILE A 436 -9.66 28.66 -7.59
CA ILE A 436 -8.75 29.53 -6.84
C ILE A 436 -8.39 30.70 -7.74
N SER A 437 -9.35 31.60 -7.91
CA SER A 437 -9.10 32.95 -8.37
C SER A 437 -8.31 33.65 -7.27
N LEU A 438 -7.00 33.83 -7.48
CA LEU A 438 -6.17 34.68 -6.66
C LEU A 438 -6.49 36.14 -7.01
N PRO A 439 -7.28 36.90 -6.24
CA PRO A 439 -7.57 38.29 -6.56
C PRO A 439 -6.35 39.09 -6.10
N VAL A 440 -5.30 39.13 -6.93
CA VAL A 440 -4.05 39.80 -6.60
C VAL A 440 -4.18 41.30 -6.92
N PHE A 441 -5.03 41.98 -6.15
CA PHE A 441 -5.06 43.43 -6.12
C PHE A 441 -4.03 43.92 -5.11
N PHE A 442 -2.98 44.54 -5.61
CA PHE A 442 -2.04 45.24 -4.75
C PHE A 442 -2.20 46.76 -4.92
N SER A 443 -2.13 47.53 -3.85
CA SER A 443 -2.08 48.99 -3.85
C SER A 443 -0.96 49.55 -4.74
N LEU A 444 0.04 48.71 -5.06
CA LEU A 444 1.16 49.00 -5.95
C LEU A 444 0.84 48.76 -7.45
N ILE A 445 -0.22 47.99 -7.79
CA ILE A 445 -0.68 47.65 -9.16
C ILE A 445 -2.15 47.10 -9.19
N ASN A 446 -3.02 47.63 -10.08
CA ASN A 446 -4.38 47.07 -10.29
C ASN A 446 -4.36 45.92 -11.31
N ILE A 447 -4.40 44.67 -10.87
CA ILE A 447 -4.37 43.50 -11.76
C ILE A 447 -5.45 42.48 -11.34
N ASN A 448 -6.26 42.04 -12.30
CA ASN A 448 -7.06 40.82 -12.15
C ASN A 448 -6.16 39.63 -12.53
N ILE A 449 -6.03 38.64 -11.65
CA ILE A 449 -5.40 37.37 -12.01
C ILE A 449 -6.50 36.36 -12.34
N ALA A 450 -6.11 35.47 -13.25
CA ALA A 450 -6.90 34.46 -13.92
C ALA A 450 -7.12 33.23 -13.01
N ASP A 451 -7.96 32.30 -13.45
CA ASP A 451 -8.39 31.13 -12.67
C ASP A 451 -7.23 30.13 -12.46
N LEU A 452 -7.33 29.21 -11.51
CA LEU A 452 -6.30 28.18 -11.29
C LEU A 452 -6.06 27.32 -12.55
N ASP A 453 -7.11 27.14 -13.36
CA ASP A 453 -7.05 26.49 -14.69
C ASP A 453 -6.14 27.24 -15.68
N ASP A 454 -5.96 28.55 -15.51
CA ASP A 454 -5.01 29.36 -16.28
C ASP A 454 -3.57 29.26 -15.71
N LEU A 455 -3.41 28.66 -14.52
CA LEU A 455 -2.15 28.53 -13.78
C LEU A 455 -1.48 27.16 -13.89
N SER A 456 -2.23 26.09 -14.20
CA SER A 456 -1.73 24.72 -14.41
C SER A 456 -1.81 24.24 -15.87
N ASP A 457 -0.95 23.27 -16.21
CA ASP A 457 -1.09 22.47 -17.42
C ASP A 457 -2.33 21.57 -17.32
N ASP A 458 -2.90 21.19 -18.46
CA ASP A 458 -4.24 20.61 -18.59
C ASP A 458 -4.37 19.19 -18.00
N GLN A 459 -3.35 18.65 -17.34
CA GLN A 459 -3.27 17.25 -16.87
C GLN A 459 -4.42 16.82 -15.93
N LEU A 460 -4.81 17.66 -14.96
CA LEU A 460 -5.95 17.35 -14.09
C LEU A 460 -7.28 17.41 -14.84
N SER A 461 -7.41 18.34 -15.78
CA SER A 461 -8.58 18.51 -16.63
C SER A 461 -8.70 17.37 -17.66
N GLU A 462 -7.59 16.90 -18.20
CA GLU A 462 -7.47 15.70 -19.04
C GLU A 462 -7.85 14.45 -18.24
N THR A 463 -7.31 14.29 -17.02
CA THR A 463 -7.70 13.19 -16.12
C THR A 463 -9.20 13.21 -15.82
N LEU A 464 -9.76 14.40 -15.56
CA LEU A 464 -11.21 14.55 -15.37
C LEU A 464 -11.99 14.21 -16.65
N ALA A 465 -11.52 14.64 -17.82
CA ALA A 465 -12.14 14.33 -19.09
C ALA A 465 -12.15 12.82 -19.39
N ILE A 466 -11.09 12.10 -19.01
CA ILE A 466 -11.04 10.62 -19.09
C ILE A 466 -12.09 10.00 -18.16
N LEU A 467 -12.17 10.43 -16.90
CA LEU A 467 -13.20 9.98 -15.95
C LEU A 467 -14.63 10.34 -16.39
N GLU A 468 -14.79 11.39 -17.19
CA GLU A 468 -16.08 11.85 -17.73
C GLU A 468 -16.38 11.33 -19.14
N SER A 469 -15.47 10.55 -19.71
CA SER A 469 -15.70 9.92 -21.01
C SER A 469 -16.83 8.90 -20.95
N PRO A 470 -17.60 8.73 -22.05
CA PRO A 470 -18.73 7.80 -22.06
C PRO A 470 -18.41 6.39 -21.58
N ALA A 471 -17.36 5.75 -22.11
CA ALA A 471 -16.97 4.40 -21.69
C ALA A 471 -16.60 4.33 -20.21
N ALA A 472 -15.82 5.29 -19.69
CA ALA A 472 -15.46 5.32 -18.28
C ALA A 472 -16.72 5.44 -17.39
N GLN A 473 -17.66 6.32 -17.74
CA GLN A 473 -18.91 6.49 -17.01
C GLN A 473 -19.84 5.27 -17.10
N GLN A 474 -19.75 4.47 -18.16
CA GLN A 474 -20.48 3.21 -18.29
C GLN A 474 -19.85 2.09 -17.46
N MET A 475 -18.55 2.13 -17.20
CA MET A 475 -17.84 1.10 -16.45
C MET A 475 -17.68 1.42 -14.95
N LEU A 476 -17.48 2.67 -14.55
CA LEU A 476 -17.20 3.00 -13.15
C LEU A 476 -18.35 2.64 -12.20
N ILE A 477 -18.09 1.73 -11.25
CA ILE A 477 -19.07 1.26 -10.25
C ILE A 477 -19.53 2.41 -9.35
N TYR A 478 -18.57 3.19 -8.83
CA TYR A 478 -18.83 4.40 -8.05
C TYR A 478 -18.24 5.61 -8.77
N GLN A 479 -19.09 6.59 -9.11
CA GLN A 479 -18.69 7.79 -9.83
C GLN A 479 -19.10 9.04 -9.05
N ILE A 480 -18.14 9.87 -8.64
CA ILE A 480 -18.44 11.18 -8.05
C ILE A 480 -18.96 12.13 -9.12
N ASN A 481 -19.94 12.96 -8.76
CA ASN A 481 -20.41 14.07 -9.59
C ASN A 481 -20.04 15.42 -8.98
N GLY A 482 -20.03 16.44 -9.83
CA GLY A 482 -19.63 17.78 -9.45
C GLY A 482 -18.12 17.92 -9.28
N THR A 483 -17.71 19.13 -8.92
CA THR A 483 -16.32 19.54 -8.75
C THR A 483 -16.24 20.56 -7.60
N GLY A 484 -15.06 20.75 -7.01
CA GLY A 484 -14.83 21.74 -5.94
C GLY A 484 -15.70 21.53 -4.70
N GLN A 485 -16.35 22.57 -4.20
CA GLN A 485 -17.31 22.46 -3.08
C GLN A 485 -18.64 21.76 -3.46
N GLY A 486 -18.85 21.50 -4.76
CA GLY A 486 -20.04 20.86 -5.31
C GLY A 486 -19.96 19.34 -5.44
N LEU A 487 -18.91 18.69 -4.90
CA LEU A 487 -18.81 17.23 -4.90
C LEU A 487 -20.07 16.63 -4.27
N SER A 488 -20.79 15.85 -5.06
CA SER A 488 -22.00 15.18 -4.61
C SER A 488 -21.80 13.68 -4.55
N HIS A 489 -22.68 13.05 -3.77
CA HIS A 489 -22.75 11.59 -3.67
C HIS A 489 -22.83 10.94 -5.06
N PRO A 490 -22.22 9.77 -5.26
CA PRO A 490 -22.18 9.15 -6.56
C PRO A 490 -23.56 8.96 -7.18
N SER A 491 -23.64 9.24 -8.48
CA SER A 491 -24.76 8.78 -9.30
C SER A 491 -24.19 8.15 -10.56
N SER A 492 -24.30 6.84 -10.63
CA SER A 492 -23.83 5.96 -11.70
C SER A 492 -24.86 5.85 -12.82
N THR A 493 -25.57 6.92 -13.20
CA THR A 493 -26.76 6.80 -14.08
C THR A 493 -26.43 6.19 -15.45
N LEU A 494 -25.26 6.49 -16.02
CA LEU A 494 -24.80 5.89 -17.27
C LEU A 494 -24.41 4.42 -17.09
N HIS A 495 -23.65 4.11 -16.04
CA HIS A 495 -23.33 2.74 -15.64
C HIS A 495 -24.59 1.91 -15.39
N ASP A 496 -25.53 2.36 -14.56
CA ASP A 496 -26.78 1.64 -14.27
C ASP A 496 -27.61 1.40 -15.54
N SER A 497 -27.70 2.42 -16.41
CA SER A 497 -28.45 2.32 -17.68
C SER A 497 -27.80 1.34 -18.65
N PHE A 498 -26.47 1.42 -18.80
CA PHE A 498 -25.71 0.51 -19.65
C PHE A 498 -25.72 -0.91 -19.09
N LEU A 499 -25.48 -1.10 -17.81
CA LEU A 499 -25.50 -2.41 -17.16
C LEU A 499 -26.87 -3.08 -17.31
N THR A 500 -27.96 -2.32 -17.13
CA THR A 500 -29.33 -2.81 -17.40
C THR A 500 -29.51 -3.22 -18.86
N GLU A 501 -29.05 -2.41 -19.82
CA GLU A 501 -29.10 -2.73 -21.25
C GLU A 501 -28.30 -4.00 -21.56
N TYR A 502 -27.07 -4.06 -21.07
CA TYR A 502 -26.09 -5.13 -21.29
C TYR A 502 -26.56 -6.47 -20.71
N GLN A 503 -27.16 -6.45 -19.52
CA GLN A 503 -27.81 -7.61 -18.90
C GLN A 503 -28.99 -8.13 -19.72
N ASN A 504 -29.85 -7.23 -20.20
CA ASN A 504 -30.99 -7.59 -21.03
C ASN A 504 -30.58 -8.15 -22.40
N LEU A 505 -29.41 -7.73 -22.92
CA LEU A 505 -28.81 -8.32 -24.12
C LEU A 505 -28.48 -9.79 -23.88
N GLY A 506 -27.82 -10.12 -22.77
CA GLY A 506 -27.37 -11.46 -22.42
C GLY A 506 -26.03 -11.84 -23.07
N TYR A 507 -25.72 -13.13 -23.08
CA TYR A 507 -24.50 -13.68 -23.69
C TYR A 507 -24.75 -14.13 -25.14
N PRO A 508 -23.71 -14.16 -26.00
CA PRO A 508 -23.78 -14.80 -27.32
C PRO A 508 -24.20 -16.27 -27.21
N GLN A 509 -25.05 -16.71 -28.13
CA GLN A 509 -25.70 -18.03 -28.11
C GLN A 509 -25.77 -18.69 -29.50
N GLN A 510 -25.50 -17.96 -30.58
CA GLN A 510 -25.62 -18.47 -31.94
C GLN A 510 -24.64 -19.61 -32.18
N ASP A 511 -25.13 -20.67 -32.82
CA ASP A 511 -24.38 -21.87 -33.20
C ASP A 511 -23.56 -22.54 -32.08
N ASN A 512 -24.05 -22.51 -30.83
CA ASN A 512 -23.36 -23.04 -29.65
C ASN A 512 -21.95 -22.43 -29.49
N ILE A 513 -21.83 -21.13 -29.74
CA ILE A 513 -20.65 -20.36 -29.36
C ILE A 513 -20.28 -20.65 -27.90
N ARG A 514 -19.00 -20.91 -27.64
CA ARG A 514 -18.46 -21.03 -26.29
C ARG A 514 -18.09 -19.65 -25.76
N ASN A 515 -18.48 -19.35 -24.53
CA ASN A 515 -18.14 -18.13 -23.83
C ASN A 515 -17.18 -18.48 -22.69
N ILE A 516 -15.95 -17.99 -22.75
CA ILE A 516 -14.93 -18.26 -21.72
C ILE A 516 -14.37 -16.96 -21.14
N ALA A 517 -13.79 -17.04 -19.94
CA ALA A 517 -13.18 -15.88 -19.28
C ALA A 517 -11.79 -16.15 -18.71
N ILE A 518 -10.92 -15.15 -18.78
CA ILE A 518 -9.69 -15.07 -18.01
C ILE A 518 -9.90 -13.91 -17.03
N THR A 519 -9.73 -14.14 -15.73
CA THR A 519 -9.68 -13.06 -14.72
C THR A 519 -8.25 -12.88 -14.25
N ASN A 520 -7.79 -11.64 -14.10
CA ASN A 520 -6.48 -11.36 -13.51
C ASN A 520 -6.50 -11.37 -11.98
N SER A 521 -7.64 -11.70 -11.36
CA SER A 521 -7.73 -12.02 -9.94
C SER A 521 -7.05 -13.34 -9.56
N THR A 522 -6.73 -13.51 -8.28
CA THR A 522 -6.35 -14.82 -7.74
C THR A 522 -7.56 -15.74 -7.53
N ASP A 523 -7.39 -17.04 -7.71
CA ASP A 523 -8.39 -18.05 -7.32
C ASP A 523 -8.40 -18.32 -5.79
N CYS A 524 -7.38 -17.86 -5.06
CA CYS A 524 -7.28 -17.98 -3.61
C CYS A 524 -8.16 -16.99 -2.83
N GLY A 525 -8.80 -16.03 -3.51
CA GLY A 525 -9.70 -15.06 -2.87
C GLY A 525 -9.00 -14.06 -1.95
N THR A 526 -7.68 -13.88 -2.11
CA THR A 526 -6.90 -13.05 -1.18
C THR A 526 -7.16 -11.57 -1.42
N GLN A 527 -7.34 -10.83 -0.33
CA GLN A 527 -7.28 -9.38 -0.30
C GLN A 527 -5.91 -8.89 -0.77
N LEU A 528 -5.86 -7.65 -1.25
CA LEU A 528 -4.59 -6.93 -1.43
C LEU A 528 -3.87 -6.71 -0.08
N ASP A 529 -2.65 -6.21 -0.14
CA ASP A 529 -1.72 -6.02 0.98
C ASP A 529 -2.08 -4.89 1.96
N TYR A 530 -3.31 -4.38 1.90
CA TYR A 530 -3.82 -3.36 2.82
C TYR A 530 -5.31 -3.55 3.14
N GLU A 531 -5.72 -3.05 4.31
CA GLU A 531 -7.08 -3.14 4.82
C GLU A 531 -8.03 -2.09 4.23
N PRO A 532 -9.36 -2.33 4.23
CA PRO A 532 -10.33 -1.27 4.00
C PRO A 532 -10.04 -0.05 4.89
N LEU A 533 -10.28 1.16 4.36
CA LEU A 533 -9.99 2.44 5.04
C LEU A 533 -8.49 2.75 5.28
N ALA A 534 -7.56 1.93 4.75
CA ALA A 534 -6.14 2.27 4.71
C ALA A 534 -5.90 3.61 4.01
N ASP A 535 -4.85 4.32 4.42
CA ASP A 535 -4.41 5.53 3.72
C ASP A 535 -3.76 5.11 2.38
N LEU A 536 -4.33 5.54 1.25
CA LEU A 536 -3.73 5.38 -0.08
C LEU A 536 -2.72 6.50 -0.35
N ILE A 537 -3.14 7.74 -0.07
CA ILE A 537 -2.32 8.95 -0.19
C ILE A 537 -2.44 9.75 1.10
N LYS A 538 -1.31 10.16 1.66
CA LYS A 538 -1.22 10.98 2.87
C LYS A 538 -0.20 12.10 2.73
N ALA A 539 -0.54 13.10 1.94
CA ALA A 539 0.22 14.32 1.79
C ALA A 539 0.09 15.24 3.02
N ASN A 540 1.21 15.81 3.48
CA ASN A 540 1.26 16.79 4.56
C ASN A 540 1.78 18.14 4.08
N GLU A 541 1.76 19.16 4.94
CA GLU A 541 2.09 20.56 4.62
C GLU A 541 3.49 20.81 4.01
N LYS A 542 4.38 19.81 4.05
CA LYS A 542 5.70 19.91 3.42
C LYS A 542 5.64 19.73 1.91
N ILE A 543 4.61 19.09 1.38
CA ILE A 543 4.51 18.83 -0.06
C ILE A 543 4.20 20.12 -0.81
N ASP A 544 4.92 20.31 -1.91
CA ASP A 544 4.60 21.33 -2.90
C ASP A 544 3.47 20.82 -3.78
N LEU A 545 2.36 21.57 -3.87
CA LEU A 545 1.22 21.16 -4.70
C LEU A 545 1.64 20.94 -6.18
N PRO A 546 2.45 21.82 -6.81
CA PRO A 546 2.91 21.61 -8.18
C PRO A 546 3.72 20.32 -8.35
N PHE A 547 4.57 19.98 -7.37
CA PHE A 547 5.30 18.70 -7.36
C PHE A 547 4.33 17.54 -7.27
N PHE A 548 3.40 17.57 -6.31
CA PHE A 548 2.41 16.52 -6.16
C PHE A 548 1.57 16.32 -7.43
N LEU A 549 1.08 17.39 -8.05
CA LEU A 549 0.23 17.32 -9.24
C LEU A 549 0.93 16.79 -10.48
N THR A 550 2.13 17.27 -10.76
CA THR A 550 2.91 16.84 -11.94
C THR A 550 3.20 15.34 -11.88
N ASN A 551 3.32 14.79 -10.67
CA ASN A 551 3.70 13.40 -10.49
C ASN A 551 2.49 12.46 -10.27
N ILE A 552 1.49 12.89 -9.51
CA ILE A 552 0.33 12.05 -9.15
C ILE A 552 -0.77 12.16 -10.20
N GLY A 553 -1.06 13.37 -10.72
CA GLY A 553 -2.07 13.55 -11.76
C GLY A 553 -1.73 12.76 -13.01
N LEU A 554 -0.47 12.83 -13.44
CA LEU A 554 0.05 12.07 -14.57
C LEU A 554 0.06 10.55 -14.31
N ALA A 555 0.46 10.11 -13.12
CA ALA A 555 0.42 8.69 -12.76
C ALA A 555 -1.01 8.12 -12.77
N ILE A 556 -2.01 8.91 -12.34
CA ILE A 556 -3.42 8.52 -12.42
C ILE A 556 -3.89 8.51 -13.88
N ALA A 557 -3.57 9.55 -14.68
CA ALA A 557 -3.96 9.65 -16.08
C ALA A 557 -3.41 8.50 -16.93
N ASN A 558 -2.08 8.29 -16.90
CA ASN A 558 -1.39 7.19 -17.57
C ASN A 558 -1.91 5.82 -17.10
N GLY A 559 -2.37 5.79 -15.85
CA GLY A 559 -2.95 4.60 -15.29
C GLY A 559 -4.29 4.20 -15.83
N LEU A 560 -5.17 5.18 -15.99
CA LEU A 560 -6.44 4.95 -16.64
C LEU A 560 -6.27 4.58 -18.13
N SER A 561 -5.08 4.78 -18.72
CA SER A 561 -4.86 4.64 -20.17
C SER A 561 -4.13 3.38 -20.63
N LEU A 562 -3.76 2.45 -19.73
CA LEU A 562 -2.87 1.31 -20.02
C LEU A 562 -1.50 1.70 -20.62
N ASN A 563 -1.17 3.00 -20.68
CA ASN A 563 0.05 3.50 -21.29
C ASN A 563 1.17 3.60 -20.25
N PRO A 564 2.33 2.92 -20.45
CA PRO A 564 3.50 3.14 -19.62
C PRO A 564 4.12 4.53 -19.90
N GLY A 565 3.55 5.56 -19.30
CA GLY A 565 4.08 6.92 -19.29
C GLY A 565 4.88 7.22 -18.01
N ARG A 566 6.18 7.51 -18.14
CA ARG A 566 6.99 7.92 -16.99
C ARG A 566 6.75 9.37 -16.60
N VAL A 567 6.70 9.59 -15.29
CA VAL A 567 6.64 10.91 -14.69
C VAL A 567 8.02 11.55 -14.75
N LEU A 568 8.13 12.73 -15.35
CA LEU A 568 9.40 13.46 -15.47
C LEU A 568 9.78 14.07 -14.11
N SER A 569 10.87 13.58 -13.51
CA SER A 569 11.40 14.08 -12.23
C SER A 569 12.13 15.41 -12.44
N SER A 570 11.41 16.52 -12.30
CA SER A 570 12.01 17.85 -12.20
C SER A 570 11.78 18.44 -10.82
N LEU A 571 12.84 18.96 -10.20
CA LEU A 571 12.76 19.64 -8.90
C LEU A 571 12.27 21.09 -9.05
N LEU A 572 11.99 21.57 -10.27
CA LEU A 572 11.39 22.90 -10.46
C LEU A 572 10.00 22.98 -9.83
N SER A 573 9.30 21.87 -9.67
CA SER A 573 8.01 21.84 -8.99
C SER A 573 8.09 21.80 -7.44
N THR A 574 9.30 21.80 -6.85
CA THR A 574 9.56 21.86 -5.40
C THR A 574 9.85 23.28 -4.89
N ASN A 575 9.96 23.50 -3.57
CA ASN A 575 10.27 24.81 -2.96
C ASN A 575 9.36 25.96 -3.44
N THR A 576 8.10 25.64 -3.68
CA THR A 576 7.06 26.58 -4.12
C THR A 576 6.39 27.22 -2.92
N ASP A 577 5.65 28.30 -3.17
CA ASP A 577 4.86 28.95 -2.12
C ASP A 577 3.47 28.31 -1.96
N ILE A 578 3.07 27.36 -2.82
CA ILE A 578 1.75 26.70 -2.79
C ILE A 578 1.88 25.29 -2.21
N LYS A 579 1.23 25.08 -1.07
CA LYS A 579 1.28 23.85 -0.30
C LYS A 579 -0.06 23.17 -0.29
N ALA A 580 -0.03 21.86 -0.05
CA ALA A 580 -1.25 21.09 0.10
C ALA A 580 -1.17 20.06 1.23
N GLU A 581 -2.33 19.67 1.73
CA GLU A 581 -2.49 18.52 2.61
C GLU A 581 -3.63 17.68 2.03
N PHE A 582 -3.36 16.41 1.75
CA PHE A 582 -4.35 15.48 1.22
C PHE A 582 -4.35 14.18 2.01
N THR A 583 -5.54 13.65 2.24
CA THR A 583 -5.73 12.28 2.70
C THR A 583 -6.72 11.62 1.76
N CYS A 584 -6.28 10.58 1.06
CA CYS A 584 -7.13 9.70 0.27
C CYS A 584 -7.07 8.31 0.91
N LYS A 585 -8.21 7.73 1.25
CA LYS A 585 -8.33 6.42 1.88
C LYS A 585 -9.02 5.44 0.95
N ALA A 586 -8.71 4.16 1.13
CA ALA A 586 -9.46 3.07 0.54
C ALA A 586 -10.92 3.12 1.02
N LEU A 587 -11.85 2.66 0.18
CA LEU A 587 -13.25 2.50 0.55
C LEU A 587 -13.38 1.57 1.75
N PRO A 588 -14.20 1.93 2.76
CA PRO A 588 -14.54 0.99 3.83
C PRO A 588 -15.54 -0.06 3.32
N SER A 589 -15.74 -1.11 4.10
CA SER A 589 -16.80 -2.08 3.83
C SER A 589 -18.11 -1.63 4.48
N GLN A 590 -19.02 -1.05 3.69
CA GLN A 590 -20.40 -0.71 4.06
C GLN A 590 -20.50 0.23 5.29
N GLN A 591 -19.64 1.25 5.34
CA GLN A 591 -19.58 2.23 6.43
C GLN A 591 -19.54 3.66 5.89
N ILE A 592 -20.05 4.61 6.68
CA ILE A 592 -19.94 6.05 6.40
C ILE A 592 -18.66 6.55 7.07
N GLU A 593 -17.62 6.75 6.28
CA GLU A 593 -16.32 7.23 6.75
C GLU A 593 -15.80 8.36 5.88
N ARG A 594 -14.97 9.24 6.44
CA ARG A 594 -14.31 10.29 5.64
C ARG A 594 -13.17 9.66 4.85
N ILE A 595 -13.38 9.44 3.56
CA ILE A 595 -12.38 8.83 2.68
C ILE A 595 -11.49 9.85 1.98
N TYR A 596 -11.91 11.11 1.90
CA TYR A 596 -11.10 12.19 1.32
C TYR A 596 -11.08 13.42 2.23
N LYS A 597 -9.91 14.05 2.33
CA LYS A 597 -9.76 15.40 2.86
C LYS A 597 -8.67 16.13 2.07
N GLY A 598 -8.96 17.34 1.59
CA GLY A 598 -7.99 18.18 0.88
C GLY A 598 -7.95 19.60 1.42
N LYS A 599 -6.75 20.17 1.46
CA LYS A 599 -6.48 21.57 1.83
C LYS A 599 -5.37 22.11 0.95
N VAL A 600 -5.53 23.33 0.44
CA VAL A 600 -4.52 24.05 -0.35
C VAL A 600 -4.36 25.44 0.21
N PHE A 601 -3.12 25.88 0.36
CA PHE A 601 -2.77 27.14 1.01
C PHE A 601 -1.44 27.69 0.49
N ILE A 602 -1.24 29.00 0.64
CA ILE A 602 0.07 29.61 0.39
C ILE A 602 0.82 29.68 1.71
N LYS A 603 2.12 29.38 1.68
CA LYS A 603 3.05 29.58 2.78
C LYS A 603 4.33 30.23 2.25
N LYS A 604 4.53 31.51 2.57
CA LYS A 604 5.67 32.30 2.09
C LYS A 604 6.41 32.98 3.25
N THR A 605 7.72 32.82 3.29
CA THR A 605 8.60 33.49 4.25
C THR A 605 9.23 34.71 3.60
N ILE A 606 9.13 35.88 4.24
CA ILE A 606 9.68 37.15 3.72
C ILE A 606 10.82 37.60 4.62
N LEU A 607 12.01 37.84 4.04
CA LEU A 607 13.24 38.27 4.73
C LEU A 607 13.70 37.35 5.89
N GLY A 608 13.13 36.15 6.03
CA GLY A 608 13.35 35.29 7.20
C GLY A 608 12.73 35.81 8.50
N LEU A 609 11.84 36.81 8.44
CA LEU A 609 11.32 37.52 9.62
C LEU A 609 9.89 37.15 10.00
N PHE A 610 9.01 36.94 9.02
CA PHE A 610 7.62 36.54 9.25
C PHE A 610 7.11 35.68 8.08
N THR A 611 6.20 34.77 8.42
CA THR A 611 5.58 33.82 7.48
C THR A 611 4.14 34.25 7.20
N VAL A 612 3.82 34.42 5.92
CA VAL A 612 2.46 34.62 5.42
C VAL A 612 1.90 33.25 5.09
N GLU A 613 0.84 32.85 5.79
CA GLU A 613 0.12 31.60 5.56
C GLU A 613 -1.36 31.92 5.40
N GLU A 614 -1.94 31.58 4.25
CA GLU A 614 -3.33 31.87 3.90
C GLU A 614 -3.96 30.69 3.15
N HIS A 615 -5.17 30.30 3.54
CA HIS A 615 -5.86 29.13 2.98
C HIS A 615 -6.76 29.53 1.80
N PHE A 616 -6.62 28.80 0.69
CA PHE A 616 -7.51 28.96 -0.49
C PHE A 616 -8.67 28.00 -0.45
N ILE A 617 -8.36 26.74 -0.10
CA ILE A 617 -9.34 25.67 0.07
C ILE A 617 -9.42 25.36 1.55
N ASP A 618 -10.57 25.63 2.17
CA ASP A 618 -10.85 25.26 3.56
C ASP A 618 -11.59 23.91 3.60
N GLN A 619 -10.80 22.84 3.75
CA GLN A 619 -11.24 21.50 4.13
C GLN A 619 -12.36 20.88 3.27
N GLY A 620 -12.13 20.73 1.97
CA GLY A 620 -12.95 19.81 1.17
C GLY A 620 -12.84 18.39 1.74
N ALA A 621 -13.98 17.77 2.02
CA ALA A 621 -14.06 16.42 2.56
C ALA A 621 -15.12 15.62 1.81
N PHE A 622 -14.82 14.35 1.56
CA PHE A 622 -15.77 13.42 0.96
C PHE A 622 -15.93 12.19 1.84
N TYR A 623 -17.16 11.71 1.95
CA TYR A 623 -17.54 10.59 2.81
C TYR A 623 -18.11 9.45 1.96
N SER A 624 -17.75 8.21 2.30
CA SER A 624 -18.40 7.02 1.74
C SER A 624 -19.84 6.87 2.25
N THR A 625 -20.62 6.00 1.62
CA THR A 625 -21.92 5.55 2.14
C THR A 625 -21.90 4.13 2.65
N ASN A 626 -22.95 3.77 3.40
CA ASN A 626 -23.14 2.46 4.02
C ASN A 626 -23.48 1.34 3.04
N ASP A 627 -23.69 1.63 1.76
CA ASP A 627 -23.92 0.67 0.67
C ASP A 627 -22.65 0.36 -0.13
N MET A 628 -21.57 1.12 0.07
CA MET A 628 -20.33 0.95 -0.68
C MET A 628 -19.54 -0.27 -0.21
N LEU A 629 -19.04 -1.04 -1.17
CA LEU A 629 -18.15 -2.17 -0.93
C LEU A 629 -16.68 -1.71 -0.87
N ALA A 630 -15.84 -2.47 -0.17
CA ALA A 630 -14.41 -2.21 -0.07
C ALA A 630 -13.66 -2.65 -1.34
N LEU A 631 -14.00 -2.06 -2.47
CA LEU A 631 -13.49 -2.46 -3.78
C LEU A 631 -11.98 -2.26 -3.90
N ASP A 632 -11.44 -1.19 -3.32
CA ASP A 632 -10.04 -0.82 -3.48
C ASP A 632 -9.06 -1.92 -3.05
N SER A 633 -9.34 -2.62 -1.94
CA SER A 633 -8.50 -3.71 -1.43
C SER A 633 -8.98 -5.12 -1.85
N SER A 634 -10.05 -5.22 -2.64
CA SER A 634 -10.67 -6.50 -3.02
C SER A 634 -9.77 -7.39 -3.88
N ASN A 635 -10.12 -8.67 -4.00
CA ASN A 635 -9.53 -9.53 -5.02
C ASN A 635 -10.01 -9.10 -6.42
N GLY A 636 -9.10 -8.99 -7.38
CA GLY A 636 -9.41 -8.54 -8.73
C GLY A 636 -8.17 -8.41 -9.61
N GLY A 637 -8.35 -8.00 -10.86
CA GLY A 637 -7.28 -7.52 -11.72
C GLY A 637 -6.71 -6.20 -11.19
N ILE A 638 -5.39 -6.16 -11.01
CA ILE A 638 -4.72 -5.11 -10.25
C ILE A 638 -4.30 -3.97 -11.17
N TYR A 639 -4.62 -2.76 -10.76
CA TYR A 639 -3.97 -1.58 -11.27
C TYR A 639 -2.79 -1.23 -10.36
N ASP A 640 -1.58 -1.11 -10.92
CA ASP A 640 -0.36 -0.73 -10.21
C ASP A 640 0.23 0.53 -10.83
N ILE A 641 0.19 1.63 -10.09
CA ILE A 641 0.74 2.92 -10.52
C ILE A 641 2.19 2.76 -10.99
N ASN A 642 3.01 1.92 -10.34
CA ASN A 642 4.42 1.77 -10.67
C ASN A 642 4.66 1.03 -11.99
N ALA A 643 3.69 0.23 -12.46
CA ALA A 643 3.77 -0.45 -13.75
C ALA A 643 3.66 0.53 -14.92
N PHE A 644 2.96 1.64 -14.72
CA PHE A 644 2.71 2.64 -15.76
C PHE A 644 3.54 3.91 -15.58
N ALA A 645 3.82 4.31 -14.33
CA ALA A 645 4.57 5.51 -13.99
C ALA A 645 5.58 5.25 -12.87
N THR A 646 6.86 5.53 -13.12
CA THR A 646 7.85 5.57 -12.03
C THR A 646 7.70 6.86 -11.24
N LEU A 647 7.13 6.77 -10.04
CA LEU A 647 7.04 7.91 -9.12
C LEU A 647 8.45 8.29 -8.60
N PRO A 648 8.76 9.59 -8.40
CA PRO A 648 9.98 9.97 -7.71
C PRO A 648 9.99 9.48 -6.27
N ALA A 649 11.18 9.14 -5.75
CA ALA A 649 11.35 8.65 -4.38
C ALA A 649 10.85 9.64 -3.31
N GLU A 650 10.82 10.94 -3.63
CA GLU A 650 10.25 11.96 -2.74
C GLU A 650 8.73 11.80 -2.52
N LEU A 651 8.04 10.96 -3.31
CA LEU A 651 6.64 10.61 -3.12
C LEU A 651 6.40 9.35 -2.28
N ASP A 652 7.42 8.55 -1.97
CA ASP A 652 7.28 7.30 -1.21
C ASP A 652 6.69 7.54 0.19
N ASP A 653 6.99 8.70 0.79
CA ASP A 653 6.44 9.10 2.09
C ASP A 653 4.95 9.54 2.03
N TYR A 654 4.42 9.75 0.83
CA TYR A 654 3.09 10.33 0.58
C TYR A 654 2.13 9.39 -0.13
N VAL A 655 2.61 8.54 -1.05
CA VAL A 655 1.84 7.50 -1.73
C VAL A 655 2.11 6.19 -1.01
N LEU A 656 1.18 5.82 -0.14
CA LEU A 656 1.35 4.68 0.76
C LEU A 656 0.88 3.38 0.11
N GLN A 657 -0.03 3.46 -0.86
CA GLN A 657 -0.50 2.34 -1.67
C GLN A 657 -0.46 2.73 -3.14
N THR A 658 0.29 1.99 -3.95
CA THR A 658 0.39 2.19 -5.41
C THR A 658 -0.49 1.23 -6.19
N ARG A 659 -1.07 0.23 -5.51
CA ARG A 659 -1.88 -0.84 -6.11
C ARG A 659 -3.30 -0.75 -5.62
N PHE A 660 -4.27 -1.04 -6.48
CA PHE A 660 -5.66 -1.27 -6.10
C PHE A 660 -6.35 -2.23 -7.06
N SER A 661 -7.44 -2.84 -6.61
CA SER A 661 -8.28 -3.70 -7.47
C SER A 661 -9.06 -2.83 -8.44
N PHE A 662 -8.71 -2.92 -9.72
CA PHE A 662 -9.36 -2.16 -10.80
C PHE A 662 -10.54 -2.91 -11.37
N ILE A 663 -10.39 -4.22 -11.62
CA ILE A 663 -11.50 -5.09 -12.00
C ILE A 663 -11.73 -6.12 -10.90
N PRO A 664 -12.67 -5.89 -9.97
CA PRO A 664 -13.02 -6.87 -8.95
C PRO A 664 -13.40 -8.22 -9.56
N VAL A 665 -13.01 -9.32 -8.92
CA VAL A 665 -13.20 -10.68 -9.47
C VAL A 665 -14.66 -10.97 -9.83
N TYR A 666 -15.62 -10.50 -9.02
CA TYR A 666 -17.04 -10.70 -9.28
C TYR A 666 -17.50 -10.02 -10.58
N SER A 667 -16.85 -8.91 -10.94
CA SER A 667 -17.11 -8.18 -12.17
C SER A 667 -16.46 -8.87 -13.36
N SER A 668 -15.19 -9.31 -13.23
CA SER A 668 -14.52 -10.04 -14.32
C SER A 668 -15.23 -11.34 -14.69
N LEU A 669 -15.77 -12.06 -13.70
CA LEU A 669 -16.46 -13.34 -13.90
C LEU A 669 -17.98 -13.19 -14.04
N ASP A 670 -18.49 -11.96 -14.07
CA ASP A 670 -19.92 -11.64 -14.14
C ASP A 670 -20.79 -12.48 -13.19
N VAL A 671 -20.39 -12.53 -11.92
CA VAL A 671 -21.02 -13.37 -10.89
C VAL A 671 -22.50 -13.03 -10.74
N GLY A 672 -23.36 -14.01 -11.04
CA GLY A 672 -24.82 -13.85 -11.04
C GLY A 672 -25.35 -12.94 -12.15
N GLU A 673 -24.59 -12.78 -13.24
CA GLU A 673 -24.98 -12.06 -14.45
C GLU A 673 -25.38 -10.59 -14.18
N GLY A 674 -24.82 -9.99 -13.12
CA GLY A 674 -25.13 -8.66 -12.61
C GLY A 674 -26.57 -8.49 -12.08
N ASN A 675 -27.35 -9.57 -12.02
CA ASN A 675 -28.75 -9.57 -11.60
C ASN A 675 -28.92 -9.80 -10.09
N VAL A 676 -27.83 -9.97 -9.37
CA VAL A 676 -27.79 -10.26 -7.94
C VAL A 676 -27.01 -9.20 -7.19
N VAL A 677 -27.37 -9.01 -5.93
CA VAL A 677 -26.60 -8.15 -5.02
C VAL A 677 -25.28 -8.83 -4.69
N ILE A 678 -24.20 -8.08 -4.83
CA ILE A 678 -22.85 -8.46 -4.41
C ILE A 678 -22.64 -7.99 -2.97
N ASP A 679 -22.19 -8.91 -2.11
CA ASP A 679 -21.95 -8.69 -0.69
C ASP A 679 -20.44 -8.65 -0.42
N PRO A 680 -19.98 -8.11 0.73
CA PRO A 680 -18.55 -8.05 1.05
C PRO A 680 -17.83 -9.41 0.99
N ILE A 681 -18.52 -10.52 1.26
CA ILE A 681 -17.92 -11.86 1.19
C ILE A 681 -17.54 -12.27 -0.25
N ASP A 682 -18.23 -11.74 -1.26
CA ASP A 682 -17.96 -12.10 -2.66
C ASP A 682 -16.68 -11.45 -3.19
N LEU A 683 -16.20 -10.37 -2.55
CA LEU A 683 -14.95 -9.69 -2.87
C LEU A 683 -13.70 -10.52 -2.56
N PHE A 684 -13.83 -11.49 -1.65
CA PHE A 684 -12.74 -12.33 -1.15
C PHE A 684 -13.06 -13.82 -1.33
N LYS A 685 -14.07 -14.12 -2.14
CA LYS A 685 -14.49 -15.49 -2.42
C LYS A 685 -13.52 -16.14 -3.41
N ARG A 686 -13.22 -17.42 -3.16
CA ARG A 686 -12.52 -18.29 -4.11
C ARG A 686 -13.48 -18.69 -5.23
N TYR A 687 -13.11 -18.43 -6.46
CA TYR A 687 -13.86 -18.85 -7.65
C TYR A 687 -13.03 -19.87 -8.40
N ASP A 688 -13.56 -21.09 -8.49
CA ASP A 688 -12.89 -22.26 -9.06
C ASP A 688 -13.77 -22.84 -10.17
N ALA A 689 -13.20 -23.06 -11.35
CA ALA A 689 -13.92 -23.58 -12.51
C ALA A 689 -14.40 -25.03 -12.33
N THR A 690 -13.76 -25.81 -11.45
CA THR A 690 -14.19 -27.17 -11.10
C THR A 690 -15.37 -27.20 -10.13
N MET A 691 -15.56 -26.12 -9.36
CA MET A 691 -16.64 -25.97 -8.40
C MET A 691 -17.29 -24.58 -8.51
N PRO A 692 -17.95 -24.28 -9.64
CA PRO A 692 -18.53 -22.96 -9.87
C PRO A 692 -19.63 -22.68 -8.84
N PRO A 693 -19.80 -21.40 -8.44
CA PRO A 693 -20.80 -21.01 -7.47
C PRO A 693 -22.22 -21.37 -7.94
N PRO A 694 -23.10 -21.85 -7.06
CA PRO A 694 -24.48 -22.17 -7.43
C PRO A 694 -25.29 -20.88 -7.66
N ALA A 695 -26.41 -21.04 -8.39
CA ALA A 695 -27.41 -19.98 -8.54
C ALA A 695 -27.88 -19.48 -7.14
N PRO A 696 -28.13 -18.16 -6.99
CA PRO A 696 -28.23 -17.17 -8.06
C PRO A 696 -26.90 -16.45 -8.38
N LYS A 697 -25.78 -16.81 -7.73
CA LYS A 697 -24.45 -16.22 -7.98
C LYS A 697 -23.62 -17.09 -8.93
N ASN A 698 -24.26 -17.76 -9.90
CA ASN A 698 -23.57 -18.59 -10.89
C ASN A 698 -22.71 -17.75 -11.82
N ILE A 699 -21.64 -18.34 -12.35
CA ILE A 699 -20.80 -17.74 -13.38
C ILE A 699 -21.38 -18.15 -14.75
N PRO A 700 -21.60 -17.21 -15.69
CA PRO A 700 -22.25 -17.48 -16.98
C PRO A 700 -21.32 -18.01 -18.07
N PHE A 701 -20.01 -18.09 -17.81
CA PHE A 701 -19.03 -18.63 -18.74
C PHE A 701 -19.01 -20.16 -18.71
N ASP A 702 -18.80 -20.78 -19.88
CA ASP A 702 -18.65 -22.23 -20.05
C ASP A 702 -17.38 -22.75 -19.36
N ASN A 703 -16.33 -21.92 -19.30
CA ASN A 703 -15.08 -22.17 -18.59
C ASN A 703 -14.43 -20.85 -18.20
N PHE A 704 -13.57 -20.85 -17.18
CA PHE A 704 -12.76 -19.67 -16.85
C PHE A 704 -11.43 -20.03 -16.19
N HIS A 705 -10.44 -19.15 -16.35
CA HIS A 705 -9.15 -19.23 -15.67
C HIS A 705 -9.02 -18.06 -14.69
N ALA A 706 -8.60 -18.37 -13.47
CA ALA A 706 -8.20 -17.41 -12.46
C ALA A 706 -6.74 -17.69 -12.06
N ASN A 707 -5.97 -16.64 -11.78
CA ASN A 707 -4.55 -16.81 -11.55
C ASN A 707 -4.29 -17.53 -10.22
N PRO A 708 -3.30 -18.43 -10.16
CA PRO A 708 -2.97 -19.08 -8.91
C PRO A 708 -2.27 -18.12 -7.95
N LEU A 709 -2.60 -18.22 -6.66
CA LEU A 709 -1.92 -17.59 -5.52
C LEU A 709 -2.01 -16.06 -5.42
N ILE A 710 -1.76 -15.33 -6.50
CA ILE A 710 -1.67 -13.86 -6.51
C ILE A 710 -2.42 -13.26 -7.69
N SER A 711 -3.05 -12.13 -7.44
CA SER A 711 -3.64 -11.33 -8.50
C SER A 711 -2.56 -10.66 -9.35
N GLN A 712 -2.81 -10.61 -10.64
CA GLN A 712 -1.93 -10.05 -11.65
C GLN A 712 -2.36 -8.65 -12.05
N ALA A 713 -1.50 -7.94 -12.78
CA ALA A 713 -1.87 -6.68 -13.40
C ALA A 713 -3.08 -6.89 -14.34
N HIS A 714 -3.98 -5.91 -14.38
CA HIS A 714 -5.16 -5.91 -15.23
C HIS A 714 -4.74 -6.18 -16.69
N THR A 715 -5.37 -7.14 -17.37
CA THR A 715 -5.05 -7.61 -18.75
C THR A 715 -3.68 -8.25 -18.95
N GLN A 716 -2.97 -8.63 -17.89
CA GLN A 716 -1.70 -9.33 -18.02
C GLN A 716 -1.91 -10.76 -18.50
N PHE A 717 -1.23 -11.17 -19.57
CA PHE A 717 -1.02 -12.58 -19.86
C PHE A 717 0.13 -13.14 -19.02
N THR A 718 -0.05 -14.34 -18.49
CA THR A 718 0.94 -15.08 -17.71
C THR A 718 1.24 -16.39 -18.41
N LEU A 719 2.26 -17.11 -17.94
CA LEU A 719 2.56 -18.45 -18.43
C LEU A 719 1.33 -19.35 -18.35
N GLN A 720 0.62 -19.33 -17.20
CA GLN A 720 -0.52 -20.21 -16.96
C GLN A 720 -1.74 -19.82 -17.80
N ASN A 721 -2.14 -18.55 -17.77
CA ASN A 721 -3.34 -18.13 -18.49
C ASN A 721 -3.14 -18.10 -20.01
N GLY A 722 -1.90 -17.89 -20.48
CA GLY A 722 -1.53 -17.95 -21.88
C GLY A 722 -1.54 -19.38 -22.40
N ASN A 723 -0.98 -20.32 -21.63
CA ASN A 723 -1.04 -21.74 -21.95
C ASN A 723 -2.50 -22.25 -22.00
N TRP A 724 -3.31 -21.89 -20.99
CA TRP A 724 -4.73 -22.20 -20.95
C TRP A 724 -5.51 -21.61 -22.13
N LEU A 725 -5.17 -20.37 -22.55
CA LEU A 725 -5.77 -19.76 -23.74
C LEU A 725 -5.46 -20.55 -25.01
N ILE A 726 -4.24 -21.04 -25.17
CA ILE A 726 -3.87 -21.89 -26.31
C ILE A 726 -4.69 -23.17 -26.30
N ASP A 727 -4.81 -23.87 -25.17
CA ASP A 727 -5.67 -25.05 -25.02
C ASP A 727 -7.11 -24.79 -25.52
N GLU A 728 -7.68 -23.64 -25.14
CA GLU A 728 -9.01 -23.21 -25.58
C GLU A 728 -9.07 -22.92 -27.09
N LEU A 729 -8.04 -22.29 -27.65
CA LEU A 729 -7.93 -21.97 -29.08
C LEU A 729 -7.69 -23.23 -29.95
N SER A 730 -7.03 -24.25 -29.42
CA SER A 730 -6.77 -25.55 -30.05
C SER A 730 -7.96 -26.52 -29.97
N ASP A 731 -9.12 -26.08 -29.45
CA ASP A 731 -10.30 -26.90 -29.18
C ASP A 731 -10.01 -28.07 -28.20
N ASN A 732 -9.05 -27.88 -27.28
CA ASN A 732 -8.66 -28.82 -26.22
C ASN A 732 -8.85 -28.21 -24.81
N PRO A 733 -10.08 -27.80 -24.44
CA PRO A 733 -10.31 -27.06 -23.20
C PRO A 733 -9.89 -27.87 -21.96
N SER A 734 -9.08 -27.25 -21.11
CA SER A 734 -8.68 -27.75 -19.80
C SER A 734 -9.42 -26.99 -18.69
N VAL A 735 -9.73 -27.69 -17.59
CA VAL A 735 -10.30 -27.08 -16.38
C VAL A 735 -9.27 -27.27 -15.28
N GLU A 736 -8.71 -26.16 -14.84
CA GLU A 736 -7.67 -26.10 -13.81
C GLU A 736 -8.26 -25.65 -12.47
N SER A 737 -7.64 -26.07 -11.36
CA SER A 737 -7.99 -25.65 -10.00
C SER A 737 -6.77 -25.59 -9.12
N CYS A 738 -6.55 -24.45 -8.47
CA CYS A 738 -5.50 -24.28 -7.46
C CYS A 738 -6.07 -24.15 -6.04
N ALA A 739 -7.35 -24.52 -5.85
CA ALA A 739 -8.03 -24.42 -4.56
C ALA A 739 -7.27 -25.13 -3.42
N LEU A 740 -6.75 -26.33 -3.68
CA LEU A 740 -5.98 -27.09 -2.71
C LEU A 740 -4.65 -26.41 -2.37
N ALA A 741 -3.95 -25.84 -3.35
CA ALA A 741 -2.73 -25.07 -3.12
C ALA A 741 -3.01 -23.80 -2.30
N CYS A 742 -4.17 -23.16 -2.51
CA CYS A 742 -4.63 -22.04 -1.69
C CYS A 742 -4.96 -22.45 -0.25
N GLU A 743 -5.56 -23.63 -0.03
CA GLU A 743 -5.90 -24.14 1.30
C GLU A 743 -4.67 -24.52 2.14
N ILE A 744 -3.62 -25.06 1.50
CA ILE A 744 -2.41 -25.51 2.20
C ILE A 744 -1.75 -24.38 3.02
N LYS A 745 -1.87 -23.13 2.59
CA LYS A 745 -1.35 -21.96 3.34
C LYS A 745 -1.96 -21.82 4.74
N ASP A 746 -3.19 -22.31 4.91
CA ASP A 746 -3.96 -22.24 6.16
C ASP A 746 -3.84 -23.53 6.98
N TRP A 747 -3.12 -24.55 6.50
CA TRP A 747 -2.98 -25.82 7.19
C TRP A 747 -1.92 -25.75 8.30
N GLU A 748 -2.21 -26.42 9.41
CA GLU A 748 -1.28 -26.56 10.53
C GLU A 748 -1.03 -28.04 10.85
N ILE A 749 0.17 -28.34 11.36
CA ILE A 749 0.49 -29.67 11.87
C ILE A 749 -0.16 -29.83 13.25
N THR A 750 -1.17 -30.69 13.33
CA THR A 750 -1.85 -31.05 14.59
C THR A 750 -1.08 -32.16 15.30
N GLY A 751 -0.83 -32.00 16.61
CA GLY A 751 -0.13 -32.94 17.49
C GLY A 751 0.34 -32.23 18.77
N PRO A 752 0.90 -32.95 19.76
CA PRO A 752 1.36 -32.34 21.00
C PRO A 752 2.58 -31.43 20.77
N ASP A 753 2.73 -30.38 21.59
CA ASP A 753 3.92 -29.51 21.55
C ASP A 753 5.14 -30.17 22.22
N GLU A 754 4.90 -31.17 23.08
CA GLU A 754 5.92 -31.93 23.80
C GLU A 754 5.59 -33.44 23.80
N PHE A 755 6.61 -34.31 23.67
CA PHE A 755 6.44 -35.75 23.79
C PHE A 755 7.70 -36.46 24.29
N CYS A 756 7.53 -37.66 24.88
CA CYS A 756 8.63 -38.37 25.53
C CYS A 756 9.23 -39.47 24.67
N ASP A 757 8.43 -40.46 24.26
CA ASP A 757 8.90 -41.57 23.41
C ASP A 757 8.42 -41.41 21.96
N ARG A 758 7.11 -41.26 21.79
CA ARG A 758 6.43 -41.22 20.48
C ARG A 758 5.20 -40.32 20.53
N ALA A 759 4.93 -39.63 19.43
CA ALA A 759 3.72 -38.83 19.26
C ALA A 759 3.18 -38.93 17.83
N ILE A 760 1.87 -38.78 17.69
CA ILE A 760 1.18 -38.75 16.40
C ILE A 760 0.97 -37.31 15.99
N PHE A 761 1.34 -37.01 14.75
CA PHE A 761 1.13 -35.74 14.09
C PHE A 761 0.31 -35.95 12.83
N SER A 762 -0.50 -34.95 12.48
CA SER A 762 -1.38 -35.02 11.32
C SER A 762 -1.64 -33.66 10.71
N VAL A 763 -2.03 -33.69 9.45
CA VAL A 763 -2.49 -32.53 8.66
C VAL A 763 -3.76 -32.92 7.91
N PRO A 764 -4.53 -31.96 7.37
CA PRO A 764 -5.71 -32.28 6.55
C PRO A 764 -5.40 -33.24 5.38
N ALA A 765 -6.38 -34.10 5.07
CA ALA A 765 -6.30 -35.03 3.95
C ALA A 765 -6.73 -34.36 2.63
N GLY A 766 -6.15 -34.74 1.48
CA GLY A 766 -6.52 -34.22 0.17
C GLY A 766 -5.35 -33.88 -0.76
N ALA A 767 -4.13 -33.75 -0.22
CA ALA A 767 -2.93 -33.47 -1.01
C ALA A 767 -2.47 -34.69 -1.83
N PRO A 768 -1.86 -34.49 -3.01
CA PRO A 768 -1.35 -35.57 -3.85
C PRO A 768 -0.19 -36.30 -3.17
N GLU A 769 0.64 -35.58 -2.41
CA GLU A 769 1.79 -36.12 -1.69
C GLU A 769 1.89 -35.57 -0.25
N TYR A 770 2.57 -36.31 0.62
CA TYR A 770 2.86 -35.94 2.01
C TYR A 770 4.30 -36.32 2.36
N ASN A 771 5.22 -35.38 2.15
CA ASN A 771 6.65 -35.56 2.37
C ASN A 771 7.04 -35.03 3.76
N TRP A 772 6.85 -35.87 4.79
CA TRP A 772 7.20 -35.56 6.17
C TRP A 772 8.71 -35.59 6.41
N ASN A 773 9.20 -34.60 7.16
CA ASN A 773 10.59 -34.46 7.53
C ASN A 773 10.73 -34.09 9.01
N TYR A 774 11.50 -34.90 9.72
CA TYR A 774 11.85 -34.76 11.12
C TYR A 774 13.26 -35.34 11.29
N PRO A 775 14.11 -34.77 12.16
CA PRO A 775 15.48 -35.26 12.34
C PRO A 775 15.62 -36.72 12.85
N GLY A 776 14.53 -37.28 13.40
CA GLY A 776 14.44 -38.63 13.93
C GLY A 776 13.75 -39.67 13.04
N ILE A 777 13.19 -40.72 13.68
CA ILE A 777 12.43 -41.76 12.99
C ILE A 777 11.00 -41.28 12.80
N ILE A 778 10.54 -41.30 11.55
CA ILE A 778 9.14 -41.07 11.16
C ILE A 778 8.58 -42.38 10.61
N THR A 779 7.41 -42.77 11.07
CA THR A 779 6.66 -43.91 10.52
C THR A 779 5.24 -43.50 10.21
N THR A 780 4.76 -43.79 8.99
CA THR A 780 3.34 -43.68 8.63
C THR A 780 2.58 -44.88 9.21
N PRO A 781 1.71 -44.71 10.23
CA PRO A 781 1.07 -45.82 10.93
C PRO A 781 0.14 -46.64 10.02
N ASP A 782 -0.46 -45.98 9.03
CA ASP A 782 -1.32 -46.57 8.01
C ASP A 782 -0.92 -46.01 6.63
N PRO A 783 -0.45 -46.85 5.69
CA PRO A 783 -0.11 -46.40 4.33
C PRO A 783 -1.29 -45.79 3.55
N SER A 784 -2.54 -46.00 3.99
CA SER A 784 -3.73 -45.38 3.41
C SER A 784 -4.04 -43.98 3.96
N LEU A 785 -3.30 -43.53 4.98
CA LEU A 785 -3.42 -42.20 5.59
C LEU A 785 -2.05 -41.49 5.63
N PRO A 786 -1.51 -41.10 4.47
CA PRO A 786 -0.18 -40.47 4.37
C PRO A 786 -0.12 -39.08 5.06
N ASN A 787 -1.28 -38.48 5.34
CA ASN A 787 -1.43 -37.24 6.09
C ASN A 787 -1.23 -37.39 7.61
N VAL A 788 -0.91 -38.59 8.10
CA VAL A 788 -0.67 -38.89 9.53
C VAL A 788 0.67 -39.60 9.69
N VAL A 789 1.49 -39.12 10.62
CA VAL A 789 2.77 -39.75 10.98
C VAL A 789 2.91 -39.94 12.47
N GLU A 790 3.56 -41.03 12.87
CA GLU A 790 4.11 -41.22 14.21
C GLU A 790 5.58 -40.83 14.17
N VAL A 791 5.96 -39.92 15.05
CA VAL A 791 7.34 -39.45 15.24
C VAL A 791 7.87 -40.07 16.52
N GLN A 792 9.08 -40.63 16.46
CA GLN A 792 9.79 -41.16 17.61
C GLN A 792 10.89 -40.19 18.05
N GLU A 793 11.09 -40.10 19.36
CA GLU A 793 12.18 -39.34 19.97
C GLU A 793 13.52 -39.75 19.35
N TRP A 794 14.36 -38.76 19.03
CA TRP A 794 15.68 -38.98 18.45
C TRP A 794 16.80 -38.40 19.29
N LEU A 795 16.68 -37.11 19.60
CA LEU A 795 17.55 -36.39 20.51
C LEU A 795 16.67 -35.56 21.43
N ASN A 796 17.03 -35.53 22.70
CA ASN A 796 16.37 -34.64 23.64
C ASN A 796 16.56 -33.17 23.21
N GLY A 797 15.47 -32.42 23.10
CA GLY A 797 15.46 -30.99 22.80
C GLY A 797 14.38 -30.56 21.80
N ASN A 798 14.50 -29.31 21.36
CA ASN A 798 13.56 -28.70 20.40
C ASN A 798 13.93 -29.09 18.97
N HIS A 799 12.96 -29.58 18.21
CA HIS A 799 13.11 -29.98 16.82
C HIS A 799 11.99 -29.41 15.96
N THR A 800 12.27 -29.20 14.68
CA THR A 800 11.24 -28.80 13.71
C THR A 800 10.74 -30.01 12.95
N LEU A 801 9.46 -30.34 13.13
CA LEU A 801 8.71 -31.24 12.27
C LEU A 801 8.17 -30.44 11.08
N SER A 802 8.28 -30.97 9.88
CA SER A 802 7.71 -30.34 8.69
C SER A 802 7.10 -31.35 7.73
N VAL A 803 6.16 -30.91 6.90
CA VAL A 803 5.61 -31.69 5.79
C VAL A 803 5.53 -30.81 4.55
N ASN A 804 5.75 -31.42 3.40
CA ASN A 804 5.71 -30.79 2.08
C ASN A 804 4.73 -31.58 1.19
N PHE A 805 3.87 -30.89 0.44
CA PHE A 805 2.77 -31.49 -0.31
C PHE A 805 3.06 -31.72 -1.80
N GLY A 806 4.31 -31.52 -2.24
CA GLY A 806 4.75 -31.65 -3.63
C GLY A 806 4.55 -30.38 -4.45
N ASP A 807 4.87 -30.48 -5.75
CA ASP A 807 4.69 -29.41 -6.73
C ASP A 807 3.25 -29.41 -7.29
N TYR A 808 2.72 -28.23 -7.57
CA TYR A 808 1.50 -28.04 -8.37
C TYR A 808 1.88 -27.21 -9.61
N PRO A 809 2.39 -27.84 -10.68
CA PRO A 809 2.94 -27.15 -11.85
C PRO A 809 1.93 -26.22 -12.53
N ASP A 810 0.69 -26.70 -12.66
CA ASP A 810 -0.44 -25.95 -13.25
C ASP A 810 -0.77 -24.68 -12.45
N CYS A 811 -0.39 -24.66 -11.17
CA CYS A 811 -0.57 -23.53 -10.26
C CYS A 811 0.69 -22.69 -10.06
N GLY A 812 1.81 -23.03 -10.72
CA GLY A 812 3.10 -22.40 -10.50
C GLY A 812 3.59 -22.49 -9.05
N VAL A 813 3.10 -23.48 -8.28
CA VAL A 813 3.45 -23.66 -6.86
C VAL A 813 4.51 -24.74 -6.74
N THR A 814 5.61 -24.44 -6.07
CA THR A 814 6.66 -25.43 -5.80
C THR A 814 6.44 -26.13 -4.46
N ALA A 815 7.11 -27.27 -4.29
CA ALA A 815 7.20 -27.99 -3.03
C ALA A 815 7.71 -27.11 -1.87
N ALA A 816 8.48 -26.06 -2.16
CA ALA A 816 8.92 -25.12 -1.13
C ALA A 816 7.76 -24.26 -0.59
N ASP A 817 6.84 -23.85 -1.47
CA ASP A 817 5.70 -22.98 -1.16
C ASP A 817 4.60 -23.71 -0.38
N THR A 818 4.57 -25.04 -0.45
CA THR A 818 3.59 -25.89 0.26
C THR A 818 4.13 -26.46 1.57
N ARG A 819 5.30 -26.03 2.04
CA ARG A 819 5.90 -26.57 3.27
C ARG A 819 5.31 -25.93 4.51
N ILE A 820 4.70 -26.74 5.38
CA ILE A 820 4.30 -26.33 6.74
C ILE A 820 5.20 -26.97 7.80
N SER A 821 5.41 -26.25 8.90
CA SER A 821 6.36 -26.65 9.96
C SER A 821 5.80 -26.37 11.35
N LYS A 822 6.13 -27.24 12.31
CA LYS A 822 5.81 -27.12 13.74
C LYS A 822 7.05 -27.42 14.57
N ASN A 823 7.34 -26.57 15.55
CA ASN A 823 8.37 -26.86 16.55
C ASN A 823 7.79 -27.79 17.62
N VAL A 824 8.53 -28.83 17.98
CA VAL A 824 8.14 -29.84 18.95
C VAL A 824 9.31 -30.12 19.89
N TRP A 825 9.04 -30.19 21.18
CA TRP A 825 10.02 -30.64 22.17
C TRP A 825 9.94 -32.15 22.35
N ALA A 826 11.10 -32.81 22.36
CA ALA A 826 11.20 -34.24 22.60
C ALA A 826 12.07 -34.48 23.85
N GLY A 827 11.56 -35.23 24.83
CA GLY A 827 12.33 -35.66 26.02
C GLY A 827 12.32 -34.69 27.21
N VAL A 828 13.20 -34.94 28.18
CA VAL A 828 13.27 -34.21 29.47
C VAL A 828 13.92 -32.81 29.32
N PRO A 829 13.69 -31.84 30.23
CA PRO A 829 14.16 -30.48 30.02
C PRO A 829 15.69 -30.38 30.12
N LYS A 830 16.27 -29.37 29.46
CA LYS A 830 17.71 -29.15 29.46
C LYS A 830 18.17 -28.47 30.74
N SER A 831 19.24 -28.99 31.34
CA SER A 831 19.90 -28.42 32.52
C SER A 831 20.65 -27.11 32.20
N GLY A 832 20.83 -26.20 33.17
CA GLY A 832 21.39 -24.86 32.96
C GLY A 832 20.79 -23.77 33.87
N GLY A 833 20.99 -22.51 33.52
CA GLY A 833 20.61 -21.32 34.32
C GLY A 833 21.81 -20.67 35.01
N ASP A 834 21.71 -19.39 35.30
CA ASP A 834 22.72 -18.63 36.04
C ASP A 834 22.18 -18.27 37.42
N LEU A 835 23.01 -18.35 38.46
CA LEU A 835 22.65 -17.87 39.79
C LEU A 835 23.09 -16.43 39.98
N ILE A 836 22.18 -15.60 40.48
CA ILE A 836 22.47 -14.25 40.96
C ILE A 836 22.14 -14.15 42.44
N GLU A 837 23.00 -13.47 43.18
CA GLU A 837 22.70 -13.12 44.57
C GLU A 837 21.62 -12.03 44.63
N VAL A 838 20.64 -12.19 45.51
CA VAL A 838 19.52 -11.26 45.67
C VAL A 838 19.41 -10.77 47.12
N THR A 839 19.24 -9.46 47.28
CA THR A 839 19.17 -8.81 48.60
C THR A 839 17.74 -8.82 49.13
N HIS A 840 17.51 -9.42 50.29
CA HIS A 840 16.19 -9.46 50.92
C HIS A 840 16.03 -8.35 51.96
N GLY A 841 14.94 -7.58 51.87
CA GLY A 841 14.44 -6.73 52.96
C GLY A 841 13.38 -7.49 53.76
N PHE A 842 13.73 -7.97 54.96
CA PHE A 842 12.86 -8.47 56.05
C PHE A 842 11.77 -9.53 55.76
N ALA A 843 11.52 -9.96 54.51
CA ALA A 843 10.35 -10.77 54.15
C ALA A 843 10.53 -12.31 54.25
N VAL A 844 11.72 -12.82 54.59
CA VAL A 844 11.97 -14.28 54.73
C VAL A 844 11.77 -14.77 56.19
N LEU A 845 11.39 -13.89 57.11
CA LEU A 845 11.35 -14.16 58.56
C LEU A 845 10.19 -15.05 59.04
N GLY A 846 9.36 -15.62 58.15
CA GLY A 846 8.26 -16.54 58.52
C GLY A 846 8.73 -17.85 59.17
N LEU A 847 10.03 -18.15 59.15
CA LEU A 847 10.62 -19.36 59.73
C LEU A 847 11.22 -19.19 61.15
N TYR A 848 11.12 -18.01 61.81
CA TYR A 848 11.62 -17.79 63.19
C TYR A 848 10.77 -16.80 64.01
N PRO A 849 10.74 -16.90 65.37
CA PRO A 849 10.01 -15.96 66.23
C PRO A 849 10.51 -14.52 66.13
N PRO A 850 9.60 -13.51 66.25
CA PRO A 850 9.97 -12.10 66.30
C PRO A 850 10.82 -11.71 67.53
N SER A 851 11.12 -12.66 68.44
CA SER A 851 12.02 -12.44 69.58
C SER A 851 13.51 -12.50 69.21
N HIS A 852 13.88 -13.02 68.03
CA HIS A 852 15.28 -12.98 67.56
C HIS A 852 15.51 -11.75 66.68
N THR A 853 16.32 -10.83 67.19
CA THR A 853 16.73 -9.61 66.48
C THR A 853 17.86 -9.97 65.50
N TYR A 854 17.58 -9.86 64.19
CA TYR A 854 18.51 -9.85 63.03
C TYR A 854 19.39 -11.11 62.81
N CYS A 855 18.94 -12.04 61.95
CA CYS A 855 19.80 -13.04 61.32
C CYS A 855 20.24 -12.54 59.93
N ASP A 856 21.52 -12.69 59.61
CA ASP A 856 22.00 -12.48 58.24
C ASP A 856 21.63 -13.71 57.40
N VAL A 857 21.13 -13.47 56.19
CA VAL A 857 20.78 -14.49 55.20
C VAL A 857 21.34 -14.08 53.86
N GLN A 858 21.69 -15.06 53.04
CA GLN A 858 22.12 -14.82 51.66
C GLN A 858 21.28 -15.68 50.74
N ALA A 859 20.69 -15.07 49.72
CA ALA A 859 19.75 -15.72 48.83
C ALA A 859 20.24 -15.66 47.39
N PHE A 860 19.96 -16.71 46.63
CA PHE A 860 20.33 -16.82 45.24
C PHE A 860 19.11 -17.14 44.39
N SER A 861 18.96 -16.42 43.29
CA SER A 861 17.88 -16.56 42.30
C SER A 861 18.43 -17.13 40.99
N LEU A 862 17.71 -18.09 40.42
CA LEU A 862 18.03 -18.75 39.16
C LEU A 862 17.43 -17.96 38.00
N ILE A 863 18.28 -17.42 37.14
CA ILE A 863 17.93 -16.65 35.95
C ILE A 863 18.41 -17.34 34.68
N ASN A 864 18.03 -16.84 33.51
CA ASN A 864 18.45 -17.37 32.19
C ASN A 864 18.18 -18.88 32.02
N VAL A 865 17.07 -19.36 32.57
CA VAL A 865 16.63 -20.75 32.43
C VAL A 865 16.43 -21.07 30.94
N PRO A 866 17.12 -22.09 30.38
CA PRO A 866 16.90 -22.52 29.00
C PRO A 866 15.49 -23.09 28.82
N PHE A 867 14.72 -22.57 27.85
CA PHE A 867 13.37 -23.05 27.50
C PHE A 867 12.41 -23.19 28.71
N PRO A 868 12.16 -22.08 29.44
CA PRO A 868 11.37 -22.12 30.68
C PRO A 868 9.93 -22.61 30.48
N GLU A 869 9.40 -22.51 29.26
CA GLU A 869 8.07 -23.01 28.88
C GLU A 869 7.91 -24.55 28.96
N GLN A 870 9.01 -25.30 29.06
CA GLN A 870 9.00 -26.78 29.14
C GLN A 870 9.27 -27.30 30.55
N VAL A 871 9.31 -26.42 31.55
CA VAL A 871 9.62 -26.80 32.93
C VAL A 871 8.34 -26.76 33.74
N ASP A 872 7.87 -27.93 34.19
CA ASP A 872 6.75 -28.00 35.12
C ASP A 872 7.20 -27.59 36.52
N TYR A 873 8.28 -28.17 37.05
CA TYR A 873 8.83 -27.83 38.37
C TYR A 873 10.35 -28.02 38.49
N LEU A 874 10.90 -27.50 39.60
CA LEU A 874 12.31 -27.57 39.95
C LEU A 874 12.53 -28.47 41.17
N GLU A 875 13.63 -29.21 41.15
CA GLU A 875 14.13 -29.92 42.31
C GLU A 875 15.50 -29.37 42.73
N TRP A 876 15.70 -29.25 44.04
CA TRP A 876 16.93 -28.77 44.67
C TRP A 876 17.51 -29.85 45.58
N GLU A 877 18.83 -30.03 45.56
CA GLU A 877 19.52 -30.96 46.44
C GLU A 877 20.82 -30.37 47.01
N TYR A 878 20.95 -30.42 48.34
CA TYR A 878 22.15 -29.98 49.04
C TYR A 878 23.24 -31.05 48.94
N LEU A 879 24.46 -30.65 48.55
CA LEU A 879 25.56 -31.60 48.37
C LEU A 879 26.60 -31.49 49.48
N GLU A 880 27.07 -30.27 49.78
CA GLU A 880 28.16 -30.05 50.74
C GLU A 880 28.11 -28.65 51.35
N GLY A 881 28.44 -28.56 52.64
CA GLY A 881 28.47 -27.34 53.45
C GLY A 881 27.91 -27.60 54.85
N ASN A 882 28.23 -26.74 55.80
CA ASN A 882 27.66 -26.65 57.13
C ASN A 882 26.53 -25.61 57.24
N ALA A 883 26.44 -24.68 56.29
CA ALA A 883 25.37 -23.69 56.25
C ALA A 883 24.00 -24.37 56.21
N ALA A 884 23.07 -23.83 56.97
CA ALA A 884 21.68 -24.24 56.81
C ALA A 884 21.10 -23.60 55.55
N TRP A 885 20.12 -24.25 54.95
CA TRP A 885 19.42 -23.74 53.77
C TRP A 885 17.95 -24.12 53.82
N ASP A 886 17.12 -23.39 53.09
CA ASP A 886 15.68 -23.69 52.98
C ASP A 886 15.33 -24.48 51.71
N GLY A 887 16.31 -24.85 50.88
CA GLY A 887 16.09 -25.57 49.62
C GLY A 887 15.32 -26.89 49.77
N ASN A 888 15.48 -27.60 50.91
CA ASN A 888 14.70 -28.81 51.20
C ASN A 888 13.20 -28.55 51.40
N ALA A 889 12.82 -27.31 51.67
CA ALA A 889 11.45 -26.87 51.88
C ALA A 889 10.86 -26.18 50.64
N ARG A 890 11.65 -26.00 49.57
CA ARG A 890 11.30 -25.28 48.34
C ARG A 890 11.20 -26.24 47.15
N SER A 891 10.05 -26.88 46.97
CA SER A 891 9.70 -27.66 45.76
C SER A 891 8.40 -27.15 45.18
N GLY A 892 8.38 -26.75 43.90
CA GLY A 892 7.21 -26.17 43.22
C GLY A 892 7.55 -25.31 42.00
N THR A 893 6.53 -24.81 41.28
CA THR A 893 6.65 -24.19 39.94
C THR A 893 7.11 -22.71 39.94
N SER A 894 7.09 -22.03 41.09
CA SER A 894 7.42 -20.60 41.22
C SER A 894 8.73 -20.31 41.97
N LEU A 895 9.45 -21.33 42.45
CA LEU A 895 10.59 -21.16 43.35
C LEU A 895 11.92 -21.26 42.60
N ARG A 896 12.31 -20.15 41.95
CA ARG A 896 13.66 -19.98 41.36
C ARG A 896 14.70 -19.53 42.39
N GLU A 897 14.33 -19.39 43.65
CA GLU A 897 15.17 -18.80 44.69
C GLU A 897 15.40 -19.76 45.86
N VAL A 898 16.64 -19.79 46.36
CA VAL A 898 17.05 -20.55 47.54
C VAL A 898 17.75 -19.62 48.53
N VAL A 899 17.51 -19.82 49.83
CA VAL A 899 18.07 -19.01 50.90
C VAL A 899 18.99 -19.85 51.78
N PHE A 900 20.18 -19.30 52.01
CA PHE A 900 21.18 -19.85 52.92
C PHE A 900 21.27 -19.02 54.20
N PHE A 901 21.51 -19.73 55.30
CA PHE A 901 21.83 -19.19 56.61
C PHE A 901 23.34 -19.40 56.82
N PRO A 902 24.16 -18.37 56.53
CA PRO A 902 25.59 -18.53 56.35
C PRO A 902 26.33 -18.74 57.70
N GLU A 903 27.29 -19.66 57.74
CA GLU A 903 28.44 -19.55 58.63
C GLU A 903 29.51 -18.70 57.93
N CYS A 904 30.28 -17.91 58.68
CA CYS A 904 31.24 -16.99 58.10
C CYS A 904 32.28 -17.66 57.18
N ASP A 905 32.48 -17.07 55.99
CA ASP A 905 33.48 -17.47 54.99
C ASP A 905 33.35 -18.95 54.56
N GLU A 906 32.12 -19.41 54.36
CA GLU A 906 31.82 -20.79 53.99
C GLU A 906 31.51 -20.94 52.49
N THR A 907 31.95 -22.04 51.87
CA THR A 907 31.55 -22.40 50.50
C THR A 907 30.53 -23.53 50.55
N VAL A 908 29.39 -23.32 49.89
CA VAL A 908 28.30 -24.30 49.79
C VAL A 908 28.15 -24.83 48.38
N ARG A 909 27.88 -26.13 48.26
CA ARG A 909 27.59 -26.81 47.00
C ARG A 909 26.20 -27.45 47.02
N PHE A 910 25.44 -27.22 45.97
CA PHE A 910 24.11 -27.79 45.77
C PHE A 910 23.86 -28.02 44.28
N ARG A 911 22.80 -28.75 43.93
CA ARG A 911 22.42 -28.99 42.53
C ARG A 911 20.94 -28.77 42.28
N ILE A 912 20.61 -28.42 41.03
CA ILE A 912 19.25 -28.16 40.55
C ILE A 912 18.98 -29.02 39.32
N ARG A 913 17.78 -29.59 39.20
CA ARG A 913 17.29 -30.16 37.93
C ARG A 913 15.88 -29.70 37.63
N TYR A 914 15.59 -29.63 36.34
CA TYR A 914 14.27 -29.31 35.80
C TYR A 914 13.48 -30.60 35.58
N VAL A 915 12.17 -30.57 35.77
CA VAL A 915 11.30 -31.72 35.55
C VAL A 915 10.11 -31.30 34.69
N ASN A 916 9.78 -32.12 33.70
CA ASN A 916 8.55 -32.06 32.92
C ASN A 916 7.79 -33.39 32.97
N ASP A 917 6.72 -33.50 32.20
CA ASP A 917 5.94 -34.72 31.98
C ASP A 917 6.77 -35.93 31.51
N CYS A 918 7.90 -35.70 30.83
CA CYS A 918 8.83 -36.75 30.42
C CYS A 918 9.78 -37.21 31.54
N GLY A 919 9.78 -36.51 32.67
CA GLY A 919 10.56 -36.82 33.85
C GLY A 919 11.72 -35.86 34.09
N PRO A 920 12.59 -36.20 35.05
CA PRO A 920 13.63 -35.30 35.50
C PRO A 920 14.77 -35.20 34.48
N GLY A 921 15.16 -33.97 34.18
CA GLY A 921 16.38 -33.65 33.44
C GLY A 921 17.65 -33.88 34.26
N GLU A 922 18.79 -33.54 33.65
CA GLU A 922 20.11 -33.66 34.28
C GLU A 922 20.30 -32.64 35.41
N TRP A 923 21.07 -33.03 36.42
CA TRP A 923 21.45 -32.13 37.50
C TRP A 923 22.51 -31.12 37.05
N THR A 924 22.35 -29.86 37.46
CA THR A 924 23.36 -28.80 37.36
C THR A 924 23.88 -28.48 38.74
N GLU A 925 25.19 -28.63 38.97
CA GLU A 925 25.81 -28.28 40.24
C GLU A 925 26.21 -26.81 40.27
N TYR A 926 25.94 -26.15 41.41
CA TYR A 926 26.32 -24.78 41.69
C TYR A 926 27.17 -24.72 42.97
N THR A 927 28.08 -23.74 43.01
CA THR A 927 28.92 -23.45 44.17
C THR A 927 28.82 -21.97 44.48
N VAL A 928 28.46 -21.63 45.71
CA VAL A 928 28.31 -20.25 46.18
C VAL A 928 29.17 -20.02 47.41
N ASN A 929 29.73 -18.81 47.53
CA ASN A 929 30.45 -18.39 48.73
C ASN A 929 29.52 -17.56 49.60
N LEU A 930 29.50 -17.91 50.88
CA LEU A 930 28.66 -17.32 51.90
C LEU A 930 29.49 -16.37 52.77
N ASP A 931 29.61 -15.12 52.33
CA ASP A 931 30.54 -14.13 52.89
C ASP A 931 29.85 -13.07 53.78
N VAL A 932 28.51 -13.13 53.90
CA VAL A 932 27.70 -12.15 54.65
C VAL A 932 27.34 -12.72 56.02
N CYS A 933 28.11 -12.39 57.07
CA CYS A 933 27.83 -12.85 58.43
C CYS A 933 28.21 -11.82 59.52
N GLY A 934 27.24 -11.45 60.35
CA GLY A 934 27.38 -10.67 61.58
C GLY A 934 26.87 -11.44 62.82
N THR A 935 25.94 -12.38 62.62
CA THR A 935 25.37 -13.25 63.66
C THR A 935 25.08 -14.66 63.13
N ASN A 936 25.70 -15.71 63.71
CA ASN A 936 25.39 -17.10 63.40
C ASN A 936 23.99 -17.47 63.94
N CYS A 937 23.14 -18.03 63.09
CA CYS A 937 21.83 -18.55 63.48
C CYS A 937 21.80 -20.08 63.38
N ALA A 938 21.16 -20.73 64.36
CA ALA A 938 20.90 -22.16 64.24
C ALA A 938 19.80 -22.38 63.17
N PRO A 939 19.86 -23.47 62.38
CA PRO A 939 18.74 -23.85 61.53
C PRO A 939 17.45 -23.98 62.35
N PRO A 940 16.27 -23.68 61.77
CA PRO A 940 15.04 -24.13 62.38
C PRO A 940 15.12 -25.67 62.55
N PRO A 941 14.70 -26.23 63.69
CA PRO A 941 14.74 -27.67 63.88
C PRO A 941 13.92 -28.35 62.76
N PRO A 942 14.42 -29.45 62.16
CA PRO A 942 13.77 -30.12 61.04
C PRO A 942 12.43 -30.79 61.41
N SER A 943 12.01 -30.72 62.68
CA SER A 943 10.79 -31.33 63.19
C SER A 943 9.65 -30.31 63.29
N GLY A 944 8.89 -30.20 62.20
CA GLY A 944 7.54 -29.65 62.19
C GLY A 944 6.51 -30.77 62.04
N ALA A 945 5.28 -30.54 62.49
CA ALA A 945 4.14 -31.30 62.00
C ALA A 945 3.62 -30.63 60.73
N ASP A 946 3.59 -31.39 59.64
CA ASP A 946 2.99 -30.97 58.40
C ASP A 946 1.56 -31.52 58.29
N SER A 947 0.64 -30.68 57.85
CA SER A 947 -0.68 -31.08 57.39
C SER A 947 -0.80 -30.87 55.88
N ILE A 948 -1.99 -31.09 55.32
CA ILE A 948 -2.24 -30.89 53.90
C ILE A 948 -2.10 -29.40 53.53
N ASN A 949 -2.53 -28.50 54.42
CA ASN A 949 -2.60 -27.06 54.12
C ASN A 949 -1.65 -26.18 54.93
N PHE A 950 -1.13 -26.66 56.06
CA PHE A 950 -0.28 -25.89 56.96
C PHE A 950 1.03 -26.60 57.29
N ARG A 951 2.02 -25.80 57.69
CA ARG A 951 3.28 -26.22 58.29
C ARG A 951 3.34 -25.68 59.71
N ILE A 952 3.63 -26.55 60.68
CA ILE A 952 3.57 -26.22 62.11
C ILE A 952 4.88 -26.60 62.78
N PHE A 953 5.55 -25.64 63.42
CA PHE A 953 6.88 -25.85 63.98
C PHE A 953 7.16 -24.89 65.14
N PRO A 954 8.09 -25.17 66.08
CA PRO A 954 8.66 -26.50 66.30
C PRO A 954 7.59 -27.46 66.84
N ASN A 955 7.72 -28.75 66.53
CA ASN A 955 6.93 -29.81 67.15
C ASN A 955 7.85 -30.98 67.49
N PRO A 956 8.21 -31.21 68.77
CA PRO A 956 7.58 -30.65 69.98
C PRO A 956 7.87 -29.15 70.24
N ALA A 957 6.93 -28.44 70.87
CA ALA A 957 7.05 -27.03 71.27
C ALA A 957 7.13 -26.86 72.80
N ASP A 958 7.92 -25.89 73.27
CA ASP A 958 8.04 -25.56 74.70
C ASP A 958 7.05 -24.43 75.07
N ASP A 959 7.32 -23.22 74.60
CA ASP A 959 6.54 -22.02 74.92
C ASP A 959 5.76 -21.46 73.73
N ASP A 960 6.30 -21.55 72.51
CA ASP A 960 5.73 -20.95 71.30
C ASP A 960 5.75 -21.93 70.12
N MET A 961 4.77 -21.78 69.22
CA MET A 961 4.67 -22.55 67.98
C MET A 961 4.19 -21.68 66.81
N PHE A 962 4.65 -21.96 65.60
CA PHE A 962 4.28 -21.29 64.35
C PHE A 962 3.27 -22.11 63.58
N ILE A 963 2.37 -21.41 62.89
CA ILE A 963 1.43 -22.01 61.94
C ILE A 963 1.53 -21.18 60.67
N ASP A 964 2.02 -21.80 59.60
CA ASP A 964 2.16 -21.15 58.30
C ASP A 964 1.43 -21.91 57.20
N LYS A 965 1.03 -21.21 56.15
CA LYS A 965 0.32 -21.76 54.99
C LYS A 965 1.30 -22.46 54.05
N LYS A 966 0.92 -23.61 53.47
CA LYS A 966 1.63 -24.18 52.33
C LYS A 966 1.28 -23.44 51.04
N ASP A 967 2.27 -23.23 50.17
CA ASP A 967 2.05 -22.57 48.87
C ASP A 967 1.01 -23.33 48.02
N GLU A 968 1.01 -24.66 48.09
CA GLU A 968 0.03 -25.55 47.42
C GLU A 968 -1.20 -25.89 48.27
N SER A 969 -1.56 -25.05 49.23
CA SER A 969 -2.74 -25.31 50.05
C SER A 969 -4.00 -25.45 49.18
N LEU A 970 -4.73 -26.55 49.39
CA LEU A 970 -6.05 -26.81 48.82
C LEU A 970 -7.14 -25.88 49.39
N TRP A 971 -6.82 -25.09 50.42
CA TRP A 971 -7.74 -24.15 51.03
C TRP A 971 -7.71 -22.81 50.30
N THR A 972 -8.90 -22.36 49.93
CA THR A 972 -9.12 -20.99 49.48
C THR A 972 -9.15 -20.05 50.68
N PHE A 973 -8.16 -19.15 50.77
CA PHE A 973 -8.10 -18.11 51.79
C PHE A 973 -8.65 -16.79 51.26
N MET A 974 -9.46 -16.10 52.06
CA MET A 974 -9.89 -14.74 51.77
C MET A 974 -9.13 -13.79 52.71
N GLY A 975 -8.01 -13.23 52.23
CA GLY A 975 -7.18 -12.32 53.01
C GLY A 975 -7.66 -10.87 52.92
N LEU A 976 -7.33 -10.08 53.95
CA LEU A 976 -7.32 -8.61 53.83
C LEU A 976 -5.96 -8.23 53.25
N CYS A 977 -5.92 -8.00 51.94
CA CYS A 977 -4.72 -7.62 51.20
C CYS A 977 -4.48 -6.11 51.29
N ASN A 978 -3.20 -5.73 51.37
CA ASN A 978 -2.78 -4.33 51.31
C ASN A 978 -1.99 -4.09 50.03
N ASP A 979 -2.66 -3.59 49.01
CA ASP A 979 -2.21 -3.41 47.63
C ASP A 979 -1.02 -2.43 47.50
N GLN A 980 -0.66 -1.74 48.58
CA GLN A 980 0.44 -0.77 48.64
C GLN A 980 1.79 -1.41 49.03
N ILE A 981 1.79 -2.66 49.51
CA ILE A 981 3.00 -3.38 49.87
C ILE A 981 3.01 -4.65 49.02
N LEU A 982 3.86 -4.67 48.00
CA LEU A 982 4.04 -5.81 47.13
C LEU A 982 5.19 -6.67 47.65
N ASP A 983 5.06 -7.98 47.54
CA ASP A 983 6.16 -8.90 47.72
C ASP A 983 7.17 -8.80 46.55
N PRO A 984 8.34 -9.46 46.63
CA PRO A 984 9.36 -9.39 45.59
C PRO A 984 8.91 -9.91 44.21
N SER A 985 7.84 -10.69 44.15
CA SER A 985 7.17 -11.16 42.93
C SER A 985 6.15 -10.16 42.37
N GLY A 986 5.87 -9.08 43.08
CA GLY A 986 4.93 -8.03 42.65
C GLY A 986 3.48 -8.25 43.10
N GLU A 987 3.22 -9.16 44.04
CA GLU A 987 1.88 -9.48 44.52
C GLU A 987 1.53 -8.77 45.86
N PRO A 988 0.27 -8.35 46.10
CA PRO A 988 -0.14 -7.69 47.33
C PRO A 988 0.07 -8.51 48.60
N TYR A 989 0.67 -7.93 49.64
CA TYR A 989 0.83 -8.59 50.94
C TYR A 989 -0.55 -8.77 51.62
N CYS A 990 -0.95 -10.02 51.87
CA CYS A 990 -2.25 -10.36 52.46
C CYS A 990 -2.12 -10.95 53.87
N ASN A 991 -2.90 -10.42 54.83
CA ASN A 991 -3.02 -11.03 56.16
C ASN A 991 -4.12 -12.11 56.14
N TYR A 992 -3.75 -13.35 56.45
CA TYR A 992 -4.69 -14.48 56.56
C TYR A 992 -4.86 -14.89 58.02
N TYR A 993 -6.12 -15.10 58.44
CA TYR A 993 -6.46 -15.54 59.80
C TYR A 993 -7.15 -16.89 59.75
N VAL A 994 -6.80 -17.77 60.67
CA VAL A 994 -7.43 -19.07 60.88
C VAL A 994 -7.94 -19.17 62.32
N TRP A 995 -8.81 -20.13 62.56
CA TRP A 995 -9.31 -20.46 63.89
C TRP A 995 -8.65 -21.74 64.37
N VAL A 996 -7.96 -21.67 65.52
CA VAL A 996 -7.15 -22.75 66.08
C VAL A 996 -7.76 -23.22 67.40
N VAL A 997 -8.02 -24.52 67.50
CA VAL A 997 -8.54 -25.17 68.70
C VAL A 997 -7.63 -26.33 69.07
N ILE A 998 -7.11 -26.35 70.30
CA ILE A 998 -6.24 -27.43 70.80
C ILE A 998 -7.01 -28.28 71.81
N TYR A 999 -6.93 -29.60 71.64
CA TYR A 999 -7.57 -30.61 72.49
C TYR A 999 -6.54 -31.47 73.22
N ASP A 1000 -6.78 -31.78 74.50
CA ASP A 1000 -6.02 -32.79 75.24
C ASP A 1000 -6.39 -34.23 74.80
N ASP A 1001 -5.65 -35.24 75.29
CA ASP A 1001 -5.91 -36.66 75.00
C ASP A 1001 -7.31 -37.16 75.43
N SER A 1002 -8.02 -36.41 76.27
CA SER A 1002 -9.41 -36.69 76.67
C SER A 1002 -10.44 -35.93 75.83
N SER A 1003 -10.00 -35.25 74.77
CA SER A 1003 -10.80 -34.40 73.87
C SER A 1003 -11.39 -33.16 74.53
N ASN A 1004 -10.84 -32.69 75.66
CA ASN A 1004 -11.22 -31.39 76.22
C ASN A 1004 -10.49 -30.27 75.48
N THR A 1005 -11.20 -29.20 75.14
CA THR A 1005 -10.58 -27.99 74.57
C THR A 1005 -9.75 -27.28 75.63
N VAL A 1006 -8.45 -27.17 75.39
CA VAL A 1006 -7.48 -26.47 76.26
C VAL A 1006 -7.08 -25.09 75.71
N MET A 1007 -7.23 -24.86 74.40
CA MET A 1007 -7.01 -23.57 73.76
C MET A 1007 -7.98 -23.37 72.60
N ASN A 1008 -8.46 -22.14 72.40
CA ASN A 1008 -9.37 -21.79 71.32
C ASN A 1008 -9.19 -20.30 70.95
N VAL A 1009 -8.59 -20.03 69.79
CA VAL A 1009 -8.07 -18.69 69.45
C VAL A 1009 -8.11 -18.43 67.95
N SER A 1010 -8.34 -17.16 67.57
CA SER A 1010 -8.08 -16.69 66.20
C SER A 1010 -6.59 -16.42 66.05
N HIS A 1011 -5.95 -17.08 65.10
CA HIS A 1011 -4.51 -16.96 64.86
C HIS A 1011 -4.23 -16.37 63.47
N ARG A 1012 -3.24 -15.49 63.36
CA ARG A 1012 -2.78 -14.99 62.06
C ARG A 1012 -1.71 -15.96 61.53
N LEU A 1013 -1.85 -16.40 60.28
CA LEU A 1013 -0.83 -17.25 59.66
C LEU A 1013 0.49 -16.48 59.54
N GLY A 1014 1.60 -17.15 59.84
CA GLY A 1014 2.94 -16.56 59.92
C GLY A 1014 3.31 -15.96 61.28
N ASP A 1015 2.39 -15.86 62.25
CA ASP A 1015 2.69 -15.40 63.62
C ASP A 1015 2.94 -16.58 64.60
N THR A 1016 3.56 -16.27 65.75
CA THR A 1016 3.71 -17.16 66.91
C THR A 1016 2.41 -17.36 67.68
N LEU A 1017 2.06 -18.61 67.95
CA LEU A 1017 1.05 -19.06 68.88
C LEU A 1017 1.70 -19.47 70.21
N ASP A 1018 1.40 -18.74 71.28
CA ASP A 1018 1.85 -19.03 72.65
C ASP A 1018 1.12 -20.25 73.21
N VAL A 1019 1.89 -21.29 73.53
CA VAL A 1019 1.44 -22.58 74.11
C VAL A 1019 2.03 -22.83 75.50
N SER A 1020 2.78 -21.88 76.07
CA SER A 1020 3.45 -21.99 77.38
C SER A 1020 2.50 -22.30 78.55
N GLY A 1021 1.20 -22.03 78.40
CA GLY A 1021 0.17 -22.34 79.39
C GLY A 1021 -0.30 -23.81 79.40
N LEU A 1022 0.14 -24.63 78.45
CA LEU A 1022 -0.22 -26.05 78.35
C LEU A 1022 0.76 -26.92 79.15
N SER A 1023 0.29 -28.08 79.61
CA SER A 1023 1.15 -29.03 80.33
C SER A 1023 1.91 -29.89 79.32
N PRO A 1024 3.12 -30.39 79.64
CA PRO A 1024 3.83 -31.31 78.75
C PRO A 1024 2.98 -32.54 78.40
N GLY A 1025 2.82 -32.84 77.10
CA GLY A 1025 1.93 -33.90 76.61
C GLY A 1025 1.65 -33.86 75.11
N ASN A 1026 0.89 -34.84 74.62
CA ASN A 1026 0.38 -34.84 73.24
C ASN A 1026 -0.96 -34.11 73.16
N TYR A 1027 -1.17 -33.37 72.09
CA TYR A 1027 -2.39 -32.61 71.83
C TYR A 1027 -2.82 -32.75 70.37
N PHE A 1028 -4.11 -32.53 70.11
CA PHE A 1028 -4.64 -32.41 68.75
C PHE A 1028 -4.98 -30.96 68.48
N MET A 1029 -4.30 -30.37 67.50
CA MET A 1029 -4.61 -29.03 67.00
C MET A 1029 -5.55 -29.15 65.81
N GLN A 1030 -6.72 -28.53 65.92
CA GLN A 1030 -7.66 -28.35 64.83
C GLN A 1030 -7.55 -26.92 64.31
N ILE A 1031 -7.28 -26.79 63.02
CA ILE A 1031 -7.25 -25.52 62.32
C ILE A 1031 -8.50 -25.46 61.44
N SER A 1032 -9.15 -24.31 61.38
CA SER A 1032 -10.32 -24.11 60.52
C SER A 1032 -10.35 -22.71 59.92
N HIS A 1033 -10.94 -22.61 58.72
CA HIS A 1033 -11.09 -21.36 58.00
C HIS A 1033 -12.45 -21.37 57.26
N GLY A 1034 -13.22 -20.29 57.38
CA GLY A 1034 -14.59 -20.26 56.88
C GLY A 1034 -15.47 -21.35 57.51
N SER A 1035 -16.56 -21.73 56.84
CA SER A 1035 -17.53 -22.69 57.39
C SER A 1035 -17.24 -24.16 57.07
N ASN A 1036 -16.40 -24.44 56.07
CA ASN A 1036 -16.27 -25.79 55.48
C ASN A 1036 -14.83 -26.29 55.35
N GLN A 1037 -13.82 -25.50 55.75
CA GLN A 1037 -12.42 -25.91 55.66
C GLN A 1037 -11.87 -26.14 57.07
N MET A 1038 -11.44 -27.37 57.32
CA MET A 1038 -10.99 -27.81 58.63
C MET A 1038 -10.01 -28.97 58.49
N GLU A 1039 -8.93 -28.91 59.24
CA GLU A 1039 -7.97 -30.01 59.32
C GLU A 1039 -7.41 -30.12 60.74
N THR A 1040 -6.96 -31.32 61.08
CA THR A 1040 -6.46 -31.63 62.42
C THR A 1040 -5.09 -32.27 62.31
N VAL A 1041 -4.19 -31.86 63.18
CA VAL A 1041 -2.79 -32.27 63.23
C VAL A 1041 -2.39 -32.54 64.67
N GLN A 1042 -1.58 -33.58 64.87
CA GLN A 1042 -1.08 -33.92 66.21
C GLN A 1042 0.17 -33.09 66.52
N ILE A 1043 0.17 -32.46 67.69
CA ILE A 1043 1.28 -31.64 68.20
C ILE A 1043 1.70 -32.14 69.59
N VAL A 1044 2.92 -31.81 70.01
CA VAL A 1044 3.53 -32.25 71.26
C VAL A 1044 4.05 -31.02 71.99
N ILE A 1045 3.71 -30.88 73.27
CA ILE A 1045 4.22 -29.84 74.17
C ILE A 1045 5.21 -30.48 75.16
N GLN A 1046 6.38 -29.87 75.38
CA GLN A 1046 7.48 -30.43 76.21
C GLN A 1046 7.61 -29.84 77.61
#